data_AF-A0A0N0GPT1-F1
#
_entry.id   AF-A0A0N0GPT1-F1
#
_cell.length_a   1.000
_cell.length_b   1.000
_cell.length_c   1.000
_cell.angle_alpha   90.00
_cell.angle_beta   90.00
_cell.angle_gamma   90.00
#
_symmetry.space_group_name_H-M   'P 1'
#
loop_
_entity.id
_entity.type
_entity.pdbx_description
1 polymer ?
#
loop_
_entity_poly.entity_id
_entity_poly.type
_entity_poly.pdbx_seq_one_letter_code
_entity_poly.pdbx_strand_id
1 'polypeptide(L)'
;MKQLKQLSLFALLALSAATAHARIDLTALRDAARSRDVVAIQRMADDARGEPLEMYPRYYLISTQITQISPDDVNAFFERFDGSPLADRLRQEWLRELGKRQDWARYLPEYAKVDGPSVELQCLAAQAQMATSGNANLRALRSAWFTDKGQADSCAPVFEAMFNAGVLNQDDAWARIRLALAANRPAFATQLAPRVGFPAELTGRNLGLAANQPAKVLPKLSMSSRAGREVALFIVNRTARSDPDRAAALLSELNGLPAADARYGWQQIAGIAARKQHPQASAWYARGGQDGLDANGRSWSVRAALRADDVRTVLDRINAMPPEQADDSAWVYWKAEALKRLNRPTEAAPLLAKLSAGDDFYALLAREETGPTLEADPAPYRPTEDDVRTVNDRAGVQRALALFEQNWRLEGIREWNAAMRPLTPQQLVAAATLADRKRLYDRSIYAAERAKAWSPLGLKYPTPYRSAVEREARQQGLDPAWVYGLIRQESRFVADIRSPVGATGLMQLMPSTAQWVARKNGQKKLDVSTLTDADTNVAMGAFYLRYITDRLSGQAILATAGYNAGPGRAKAWQEDRALDPVIYIETIPFDETRDYVKKVMTNAQYYGATFGEQTPFHQRLQPVPSKNAAPPVSADVPAADAATDNGADQPASAAEPAANQ
;
A
#
# COMPACT_ATOMS: atom_id res chain seq x y z
N MET A 1 -74.84 -13.62 44.28
CA MET A 1 -75.53 -12.97 43.13
C MET A 1 -74.47 -12.28 42.30
N LYS A 2 -74.10 -12.87 41.15
CA LYS A 2 -74.47 -12.45 39.77
C LYS A 2 -73.84 -11.10 39.39
N GLN A 3 -72.76 -11.11 38.59
CA GLN A 3 -72.75 -11.04 37.11
C GLN A 3 -73.15 -9.68 36.53
N LEU A 4 -72.20 -9.02 35.87
CA LEU A 4 -72.31 -8.14 34.69
C LEU A 4 -70.85 -8.00 34.18
N LYS A 5 -70.31 -8.59 33.08
CA LYS A 5 -70.73 -8.72 31.66
C LYS A 5 -71.24 -7.39 31.09
N GLN A 6 -70.84 -6.86 29.94
CA GLN A 6 -69.90 -7.19 28.85
C GLN A 6 -69.96 -5.97 27.87
N LEU A 7 -69.00 -5.86 26.93
CA LEU A 7 -68.97 -4.94 25.76
C LEU A 7 -68.62 -3.46 26.07
N SER A 8 -67.61 -2.83 25.48
CA SER A 8 -67.26 -2.84 24.06
C SER A 8 -65.75 -2.67 23.82
N LEU A 9 -65.22 -3.58 23.02
CA LEU A 9 -63.90 -3.57 22.40
C LEU A 9 -64.01 -2.73 21.12
N PHE A 10 -63.37 -1.56 21.05
CA PHE A 10 -63.19 -0.83 19.79
C PHE A 10 -61.73 -0.90 19.37
N ALA A 11 -61.54 -1.39 18.16
CA ALA A 11 -60.28 -1.72 17.53
C ALA A 11 -59.42 -0.47 17.27
N LEU A 12 -58.16 -0.52 17.70
CA LEU A 12 -57.05 0.15 17.03
C LEU A 12 -56.04 -0.93 16.61
N LEU A 13 -56.30 -1.59 15.49
CA LEU A 13 -55.24 -2.18 14.69
C LEU A 13 -54.61 -1.04 13.88
N ALA A 14 -53.52 -0.47 14.40
CA ALA A 14 -52.62 0.30 13.57
C ALA A 14 -51.91 -0.68 12.62
N LEU A 15 -52.31 -0.66 11.34
CA LEU A 15 -51.54 -1.25 10.27
C LEU A 15 -50.17 -0.55 10.23
N SER A 16 -49.14 -1.18 10.78
CA SER A 16 -47.77 -0.95 10.34
C SER A 16 -47.62 -1.60 8.96
N ALA A 17 -48.07 -0.90 7.92
CA ALA A 17 -47.67 -1.20 6.56
C ALA A 17 -46.17 -0.93 6.44
N ALA A 18 -45.36 -1.94 6.74
CA ALA A 18 -43.99 -1.99 6.26
C ALA A 18 -44.08 -2.09 4.73
N THR A 19 -44.05 -0.95 4.05
CA THR A 19 -43.79 -0.92 2.61
C THR A 19 -42.42 -1.55 2.43
N ALA A 20 -42.41 -2.79 1.95
CA ALA A 20 -41.23 -3.44 1.43
C ALA A 20 -40.85 -2.66 0.17
N HIS A 21 -40.07 -1.59 0.34
CA HIS A 21 -39.48 -0.87 -0.77
C HIS A 21 -38.55 -1.85 -1.50
N ALA A 22 -38.72 -1.95 -2.81
CA ALA A 22 -37.92 -2.86 -3.62
C ALA A 22 -36.49 -2.34 -3.62
N ARG A 23 -35.59 -3.07 -2.94
CA ARG A 23 -34.16 -2.77 -2.90
C ARG A 23 -33.64 -2.49 -4.31
N ILE A 24 -32.99 -1.35 -4.50
CA ILE A 24 -32.37 -0.97 -5.78
C ILE A 24 -31.47 -2.10 -6.29
N ASP A 25 -31.66 -2.56 -7.53
CA ASP A 25 -30.71 -3.43 -8.22
C ASP A 25 -29.54 -2.58 -8.73
N LEU A 26 -28.42 -2.63 -8.02
CA LEU A 26 -27.25 -1.85 -8.39
C LEU A 26 -26.60 -2.35 -9.70
N THR A 27 -26.75 -3.63 -10.05
CA THR A 27 -26.22 -4.16 -11.32
C THR A 27 -26.95 -3.55 -12.49
N ALA A 28 -28.28 -3.55 -12.45
CA ALA A 28 -29.12 -2.88 -13.44
C ALA A 28 -28.80 -1.37 -13.53
N LEU A 29 -28.54 -0.72 -12.39
CA LEU A 29 -28.15 0.70 -12.35
C LEU A 29 -26.82 0.94 -13.08
N ARG A 30 -25.82 0.08 -12.86
CA ARG A 30 -24.52 0.17 -13.53
C ARG A 30 -24.65 -0.04 -15.04
N ASP A 31 -25.49 -0.97 -15.47
CA ASP A 31 -25.72 -1.23 -16.89
C ASP A 31 -26.50 -0.09 -17.57
N ALA A 32 -27.48 0.50 -16.88
CA ALA A 32 -28.15 1.72 -17.33
C ALA A 32 -27.17 2.90 -17.46
N ALA A 33 -26.27 3.10 -16.49
CA ALA A 33 -25.23 4.14 -16.57
C ALA A 33 -24.25 3.90 -17.72
N ARG A 34 -23.81 2.66 -17.94
CA ARG A 34 -22.92 2.30 -19.06
C ARG A 34 -23.56 2.55 -20.42
N SER A 35 -24.84 2.21 -20.56
CA SER A 35 -25.62 2.45 -21.78
C SER A 35 -26.12 3.89 -21.88
N ARG A 36 -25.88 4.73 -20.86
CA ARG A 36 -26.38 6.11 -20.73
C ARG A 36 -27.91 6.20 -20.85
N ASP A 37 -28.63 5.19 -20.37
CA ASP A 37 -30.09 5.19 -20.29
C ASP A 37 -30.57 6.07 -19.11
N VAL A 38 -30.61 7.38 -19.38
CA VAL A 38 -31.02 8.40 -18.40
C VAL A 38 -32.44 8.17 -17.89
N VAL A 39 -33.35 7.66 -18.73
CA VAL A 39 -34.75 7.42 -18.35
C VAL A 39 -34.85 6.28 -17.35
N ALA A 40 -34.12 5.19 -17.58
CA ALA A 40 -34.03 4.10 -16.61
C ALA A 40 -33.41 4.57 -15.29
N ILE A 41 -32.30 5.31 -15.33
CA ILE A 41 -31.65 5.83 -14.11
C ILE A 41 -32.59 6.75 -13.34
N GLN A 42 -33.33 7.63 -14.02
CA GLN A 42 -34.30 8.54 -13.38
C GLN A 42 -35.39 7.76 -12.64
N ARG A 43 -35.97 6.73 -13.27
CA ARG A 43 -36.96 5.87 -12.61
C ARG A 43 -36.39 5.20 -11.37
N MET A 44 -35.18 4.64 -11.48
CA MET A 44 -34.49 4.05 -10.34
C MET A 44 -34.21 5.07 -9.23
N ALA A 45 -33.91 6.32 -9.57
CA ALA A 45 -33.70 7.38 -8.58
C ALA A 45 -34.99 7.80 -7.86
N ASP A 46 -36.13 7.77 -8.56
CA ASP A 46 -37.44 8.06 -7.98
C ASP A 46 -37.93 6.92 -7.08
N ASP A 47 -37.76 5.68 -7.52
CA ASP A 47 -38.13 4.47 -6.78
C ASP A 47 -37.30 4.29 -5.50
N ALA A 48 -36.03 4.71 -5.53
CA ALA A 48 -35.09 4.62 -4.42
C ALA A 48 -35.34 5.62 -3.28
N ARG A 49 -36.38 6.46 -3.36
CA ARG A 49 -36.57 7.58 -2.43
C ARG A 49 -36.72 7.10 -0.98
N GLY A 50 -35.87 7.61 -0.10
CA GLY A 50 -35.85 7.26 1.33
C GLY A 50 -35.10 5.97 1.64
N GLU A 51 -34.62 5.23 0.63
CA GLU A 51 -33.79 4.05 0.86
C GLU A 51 -32.36 4.43 1.25
N PRO A 52 -31.64 3.56 1.99
CA PRO A 52 -30.23 3.80 2.30
C PRO A 52 -29.39 4.13 1.06
N LEU A 53 -29.65 3.46 -0.07
CA LEU A 53 -28.86 3.58 -1.30
C LEU A 53 -29.37 4.64 -2.29
N GLU A 54 -30.32 5.50 -1.91
CA GLU A 54 -30.91 6.51 -2.81
C GLU A 54 -29.87 7.39 -3.55
N MET A 55 -28.75 7.68 -2.90
CA MET A 55 -27.70 8.51 -3.47
C MET A 55 -27.08 7.92 -4.74
N TYR A 56 -27.09 6.59 -4.92
CA TYR A 56 -26.42 5.93 -6.03
C TYR A 56 -27.07 6.22 -7.38
N PRO A 57 -28.38 5.96 -7.58
CA PRO A 57 -29.02 6.30 -8.86
C PRO A 57 -29.02 7.81 -9.12
N ARG A 58 -29.16 8.65 -8.09
CA ARG A 58 -29.02 10.11 -8.22
C ARG A 58 -27.63 10.54 -8.67
N TYR A 59 -26.58 9.93 -8.12
CA TYR A 59 -25.21 10.17 -8.56
C TYR A 59 -25.02 9.78 -10.02
N TYR A 60 -25.47 8.59 -10.43
CA TYR A 60 -25.33 8.14 -11.83
C TYR A 60 -26.14 9.01 -12.80
N LEU A 61 -27.30 9.53 -12.38
CA LEU A 61 -28.09 10.46 -13.18
C LEU A 61 -27.30 11.74 -13.51
N ILE A 62 -26.63 12.31 -12.50
CA ILE A 62 -25.82 13.51 -12.63
C ILE A 62 -24.54 13.22 -13.41
N SER A 63 -23.78 12.20 -12.99
CA SER A 63 -22.47 11.87 -13.58
C SER A 63 -22.59 11.54 -15.08
N THR A 64 -23.65 10.82 -15.49
CA THR A 64 -23.92 10.50 -16.90
C THR A 64 -24.24 11.73 -17.75
N GLN A 65 -24.69 12.81 -17.13
CA GLN A 65 -25.12 14.04 -17.79
C GLN A 65 -24.24 15.24 -17.39
N ILE A 66 -23.07 15.01 -16.80
CA ILE A 66 -22.33 16.07 -16.10
C ILE A 66 -21.98 17.27 -17.00
N THR A 67 -21.82 17.04 -18.31
CA THR A 67 -21.54 18.08 -19.33
C THR A 67 -22.72 18.99 -19.69
N GLN A 68 -23.95 18.60 -19.32
CA GLN A 68 -25.18 19.30 -19.69
C GLN A 68 -26.16 19.50 -18.52
N ILE A 69 -25.89 18.87 -17.38
CA ILE A 69 -26.70 18.97 -16.15
C ILE A 69 -26.76 20.43 -15.65
N SER A 70 -27.90 20.82 -15.09
CA SER A 70 -28.04 22.12 -14.42
C SER A 70 -27.18 22.15 -13.16
N PRO A 71 -26.49 23.26 -12.85
CA PRO A 71 -25.83 23.44 -11.56
C PRO A 71 -26.77 23.24 -10.36
N ASP A 72 -28.06 23.57 -10.51
CA ASP A 72 -29.04 23.42 -9.43
C ASP A 72 -29.28 21.95 -9.07
N ASP A 73 -29.28 21.05 -10.05
CA ASP A 73 -29.41 19.60 -9.82
C ASP A 73 -28.19 19.05 -9.07
N VAL A 74 -27.00 19.56 -9.38
CA VAL A 74 -25.76 19.21 -8.69
C VAL A 74 -25.77 19.73 -7.25
N ASN A 75 -26.22 20.98 -7.05
CA ASN A 75 -26.34 21.58 -5.72
C ASN A 75 -27.34 20.82 -4.85
N ALA A 76 -28.51 20.47 -5.39
CA ALA A 76 -29.51 19.68 -4.68
C ALA A 76 -28.97 18.31 -4.24
N PHE A 77 -28.07 17.70 -5.00
CA PHE A 77 -27.37 16.50 -4.58
C PHE A 77 -26.45 16.75 -3.39
N PHE A 78 -25.63 17.80 -3.44
CA PHE A 78 -24.71 18.12 -2.34
C PHE A 78 -25.45 18.54 -1.08
N GLU A 79 -26.48 19.38 -1.16
CA GLU A 79 -27.30 19.76 0.01
C GLU A 79 -27.82 18.55 0.78
N ARG A 80 -28.08 17.44 0.08
CA ARG A 80 -28.62 16.23 0.67
C ARG A 80 -27.58 15.21 1.13
N PHE A 81 -26.47 15.09 0.40
CA PHE A 81 -25.52 13.97 0.57
C PHE A 81 -24.09 14.41 0.89
N ASP A 82 -23.86 15.68 1.23
CA ASP A 82 -22.52 16.19 1.56
C ASP A 82 -21.85 15.36 2.67
N GLY A 83 -20.52 15.27 2.62
CA GLY A 83 -19.70 14.48 3.54
C GLY A 83 -19.76 12.97 3.32
N SER A 84 -20.47 12.49 2.30
CA SER A 84 -20.41 11.09 1.87
C SER A 84 -19.30 10.84 0.84
N PRO A 85 -18.70 9.64 0.79
CA PRO A 85 -17.67 9.31 -0.20
C PRO A 85 -18.09 9.51 -1.66
N LEU A 86 -19.36 9.23 -1.98
CA LEU A 86 -19.86 9.40 -3.35
C LEU A 86 -20.10 10.88 -3.69
N ALA A 87 -20.48 11.72 -2.71
CA ALA A 87 -20.54 13.16 -2.89
C ALA A 87 -19.14 13.76 -3.10
N ASP A 88 -18.13 13.32 -2.34
CA ASP A 88 -16.75 13.75 -2.55
C ASP A 88 -16.25 13.39 -3.95
N ARG A 89 -16.60 12.18 -4.43
CA ARG A 89 -16.31 11.76 -5.80
C ARG A 89 -17.00 12.66 -6.83
N LEU A 90 -18.30 12.89 -6.67
CA LEU A 90 -19.07 13.75 -7.58
C LEU A 90 -18.50 15.18 -7.59
N ARG A 91 -18.11 15.73 -6.44
CA ARG A 91 -17.48 17.05 -6.34
C ARG A 91 -16.21 17.13 -7.17
N GLN A 92 -15.35 16.11 -7.12
CA GLN A 92 -14.15 16.07 -7.96
C GLN A 92 -14.48 15.98 -9.46
N GLU A 93 -15.47 15.16 -9.84
CA GLU A 93 -15.95 15.08 -11.23
C GLU A 93 -16.52 16.43 -11.71
N TRP A 94 -17.30 17.08 -10.85
CA TRP A 94 -17.90 18.38 -11.11
C TRP A 94 -16.87 19.50 -11.22
N LEU A 95 -15.86 19.52 -10.35
CA LEU A 95 -14.76 20.49 -10.44
C LEU A 95 -13.98 20.36 -11.74
N ARG A 96 -13.70 19.13 -12.21
CA ARG A 96 -13.06 18.94 -13.52
C ARG A 96 -13.90 19.53 -14.65
N GLU A 97 -15.22 19.34 -14.60
CA GLU A 97 -16.13 19.89 -15.60
C GLU A 97 -16.23 21.42 -15.53
N LEU A 98 -16.38 22.00 -14.33
CA LEU A 98 -16.34 23.45 -14.11
C LEU A 98 -15.02 24.05 -14.61
N GLY A 99 -13.90 23.36 -14.38
CA GLY A 99 -12.59 23.76 -14.87
C GLY A 99 -12.50 23.78 -16.39
N LYS A 100 -13.07 22.79 -17.08
CA LYS A 100 -13.19 22.79 -18.55
C LYS A 100 -14.05 23.94 -19.07
N ARG A 101 -15.15 24.23 -18.37
CA ARG A 101 -16.05 25.37 -18.69
C ARG A 101 -15.46 26.73 -18.31
N GLN A 102 -14.36 26.75 -17.56
CA GLN A 102 -13.81 27.95 -16.93
C GLN A 102 -14.82 28.71 -16.05
N ASP A 103 -15.78 27.99 -15.46
CA ASP A 103 -16.77 28.55 -14.53
C ASP A 103 -16.13 28.69 -13.14
N TRP A 104 -15.24 29.67 -13.02
CA TRP A 104 -14.45 29.91 -11.81
C TRP A 104 -15.29 30.38 -10.62
N ALA A 105 -16.42 31.05 -10.90
CA ALA A 105 -17.35 31.52 -9.88
C ALA A 105 -17.95 30.34 -9.09
N ARG A 106 -18.26 29.22 -9.77
CA ARG A 106 -18.70 27.99 -9.11
C ARG A 106 -17.56 27.08 -8.69
N TYR A 107 -16.42 27.10 -9.38
CA TYR A 107 -15.28 26.24 -9.08
C TYR A 107 -14.71 26.49 -7.68
N LEU A 108 -14.39 27.75 -7.34
CA LEU A 108 -13.65 28.06 -6.11
C LEU A 108 -14.42 27.69 -4.81
N PRO A 109 -15.73 27.96 -4.69
CA PRO A 109 -16.50 27.52 -3.52
C PRO A 109 -16.54 26.00 -3.35
N GLU A 110 -16.69 25.23 -4.44
CA GLU A 110 -16.69 23.77 -4.36
C GLU A 110 -15.30 23.21 -4.10
N TYR A 111 -14.26 23.82 -4.67
CA TYR A 111 -12.87 23.42 -4.43
C TYR A 111 -12.49 23.56 -2.96
N ALA A 112 -12.96 24.61 -2.28
CA ALA A 112 -12.71 24.82 -0.85
C ALA A 112 -13.28 23.72 0.06
N LYS A 113 -14.22 22.91 -0.44
CA LYS A 113 -14.83 21.78 0.28
C LYS A 113 -14.11 20.45 0.03
N VAL A 114 -13.09 20.41 -0.84
CA VAL A 114 -12.35 19.17 -1.13
C VAL A 114 -11.23 18.99 -0.12
N ASP A 115 -11.29 17.87 0.61
CA ASP A 115 -10.15 17.41 1.40
C ASP A 115 -9.11 16.70 0.50
N GLY A 116 -7.84 17.07 0.64
CA GLY A 116 -6.74 16.50 -0.14
C GLY A 116 -6.92 16.56 -1.67
N PRO A 117 -7.10 17.74 -2.29
CA PRO A 117 -7.34 17.84 -3.73
C PRO A 117 -6.17 17.30 -4.54
N SER A 118 -6.47 16.61 -5.65
CA SER A 118 -5.44 16.16 -6.59
C SER A 118 -4.66 17.33 -7.21
N VAL A 119 -3.43 17.09 -7.67
CA VAL A 119 -2.61 18.10 -8.33
C VAL A 119 -3.33 18.73 -9.53
N GLU A 120 -4.12 17.95 -10.28
CA GLU A 120 -4.97 18.45 -11.37
C GLU A 120 -5.94 19.54 -10.89
N LEU A 121 -6.67 19.28 -9.80
CA LEU A 121 -7.63 20.22 -9.22
C LEU A 121 -6.93 21.43 -8.58
N GLN A 122 -5.76 21.22 -7.97
CA GLN A 122 -4.94 22.32 -7.45
C GLN A 122 -4.48 23.25 -8.59
N CYS A 123 -4.07 22.70 -9.73
CA CYS A 123 -3.69 23.48 -10.90
C CYS A 123 -4.90 24.24 -11.50
N LEU A 124 -6.08 23.62 -11.59
CA LEU A 124 -7.31 24.32 -11.99
C LEU A 124 -7.70 25.43 -11.01
N ALA A 125 -7.53 25.22 -9.70
CA ALA A 125 -7.77 26.26 -8.69
C ALA A 125 -6.80 27.44 -8.86
N ALA A 126 -5.52 27.18 -9.16
CA ALA A 126 -4.55 28.22 -9.46
C ALA A 126 -4.93 28.99 -10.73
N GLN A 127 -5.39 28.32 -11.80
CA GLN A 127 -5.91 29.00 -12.99
C GLN A 127 -7.11 29.89 -12.65
N ALA A 128 -8.06 29.40 -11.86
CA ALA A 128 -9.21 30.16 -11.40
C ALA A 128 -8.79 31.43 -10.62
N GLN A 129 -7.82 31.31 -9.71
CA GLN A 129 -7.28 32.42 -8.94
C GLN A 129 -6.54 33.43 -9.82
N MET A 130 -5.75 32.97 -10.79
CA MET A 130 -5.09 33.85 -11.78
C MET A 130 -6.11 34.64 -12.60
N ALA A 131 -7.20 34.00 -13.02
CA ALA A 131 -8.23 34.62 -13.85
C ALA A 131 -9.12 35.61 -13.09
N THR A 132 -9.38 35.37 -11.80
CA THR A 132 -10.35 36.14 -11.00
C THR A 132 -9.74 37.20 -10.09
N SER A 133 -8.63 36.89 -9.41
CA SER A 133 -8.01 37.77 -8.40
C SER A 133 -6.58 38.19 -8.72
N GLY A 134 -5.90 37.51 -9.66
CA GLY A 134 -4.49 37.72 -9.97
C GLY A 134 -3.52 37.23 -8.88
N ASN A 135 -4.03 36.71 -7.75
CA ASN A 135 -3.26 36.37 -6.55
C ASN A 135 -3.07 34.86 -6.35
N ALA A 136 -2.91 34.10 -7.44
CA ALA A 136 -2.68 32.66 -7.30
C ALA A 136 -1.38 32.38 -6.55
N ASN A 137 -1.43 31.51 -5.53
CA ASN A 137 -0.25 31.10 -4.79
C ASN A 137 0.56 30.06 -5.58
N LEU A 138 1.22 30.52 -6.65
CA LEU A 138 2.02 29.68 -7.54
C LEU A 138 3.14 28.95 -6.79
N ARG A 139 3.71 29.55 -5.75
CA ARG A 139 4.79 28.95 -4.96
C ARG A 139 4.34 27.67 -4.24
N ALA A 140 3.08 27.59 -3.79
CA ALA A 140 2.55 26.39 -3.15
C ALA A 140 2.54 25.16 -4.07
N LEU A 141 2.45 25.36 -5.39
CA LEU A 141 2.42 24.29 -6.39
C LEU A 141 3.79 23.96 -6.98
N ARG A 142 4.86 24.60 -6.48
CA ARG A 142 6.21 24.38 -7.00
C ARG A 142 6.66 22.92 -6.92
N SER A 143 6.28 22.20 -5.86
CA SER A 143 6.60 20.78 -5.69
C SER A 143 6.02 19.90 -6.81
N ALA A 144 4.88 20.28 -7.40
CA ALA A 144 4.25 19.56 -8.50
C ALA A 144 5.10 19.55 -9.79
N TRP A 145 6.03 20.49 -9.94
CA TRP A 145 6.98 20.51 -11.05
C TRP A 145 7.97 19.34 -11.00
N PHE A 146 8.43 18.93 -9.81
CA PHE A 146 9.52 17.99 -9.63
C PHE A 146 9.09 16.53 -9.72
N THR A 147 8.64 16.15 -10.92
CA THR A 147 8.23 14.79 -11.25
C THR A 147 8.97 14.27 -12.48
N ASP A 148 9.12 12.95 -12.55
CA ASP A 148 9.79 12.24 -13.64
C ASP A 148 8.86 11.99 -14.85
N LYS A 149 7.62 12.53 -14.83
CA LYS A 149 6.62 12.45 -15.92
C LYS A 149 5.89 13.77 -16.10
N GLY A 150 5.14 13.86 -17.20
CA GLY A 150 4.15 14.91 -17.41
C GLY A 150 3.10 14.91 -16.29
N GLN A 151 2.60 16.11 -15.99
CA GLN A 151 1.45 16.31 -15.12
C GLN A 151 0.18 16.45 -15.96
N ALA A 152 -0.98 16.55 -15.31
CA ALA A 152 -2.23 16.87 -16.00
C ALA A 152 -2.10 18.15 -16.84
N ASP A 153 -2.79 18.21 -17.98
CA ASP A 153 -2.74 19.36 -18.90
C ASP A 153 -3.14 20.67 -18.23
N SER A 154 -4.00 20.60 -17.20
CA SER A 154 -4.37 21.75 -16.36
C SER A 154 -3.17 22.40 -15.64
N CYS A 155 -2.04 21.72 -15.49
CA CYS A 155 -0.86 22.30 -14.87
C CYS A 155 0.03 23.08 -15.84
N ALA A 156 -0.12 22.90 -17.16
CA ALA A 156 0.75 23.58 -18.13
C ALA A 156 0.65 25.12 -18.04
N PRO A 157 -0.55 25.75 -18.02
CA PRO A 157 -0.65 27.21 -17.87
C PRO A 157 -0.08 27.71 -16.53
N VAL A 158 -0.22 26.91 -15.46
CA VAL A 158 0.30 27.24 -14.13
C VAL A 158 1.82 27.21 -14.12
N PHE A 159 2.44 26.21 -14.75
CA PHE A 159 3.89 26.15 -14.88
C PHE A 159 4.44 27.28 -15.75
N GLU A 160 3.76 27.63 -16.86
CA GLU A 160 4.14 28.84 -17.63
C GLU A 160 4.11 30.10 -16.75
N ALA A 161 3.05 30.29 -15.98
CA ALA A 161 2.95 31.41 -15.06
C ALA A 161 4.06 31.42 -14.01
N MET A 162 4.46 30.25 -13.49
CA MET A 162 5.57 30.14 -12.55
C MET A 162 6.91 30.55 -13.16
N PHE A 163 7.19 30.17 -14.40
CA PHE A 163 8.41 30.61 -15.10
C PHE A 163 8.39 32.13 -15.32
N ASN A 164 7.26 32.66 -15.78
CA ASN A 164 7.09 34.10 -16.00
C ASN A 164 7.24 34.90 -14.70
N ALA A 165 6.78 34.35 -13.58
CA ALA A 165 6.89 34.95 -12.25
C ALA A 165 8.24 34.68 -11.54
N GLY A 166 9.17 33.95 -12.17
CA GLY A 166 10.46 33.57 -11.57
C GLY A 166 10.36 32.60 -10.39
N VAL A 167 9.20 31.97 -10.18
CA VAL A 167 9.00 30.89 -9.18
C VAL A 167 9.69 29.60 -9.63
N LEU A 168 9.72 29.37 -10.94
CA LEU A 168 10.54 28.36 -11.60
C LEU A 168 11.59 29.04 -12.46
N ASN A 169 12.77 28.43 -12.55
CA ASN A 169 13.86 28.91 -13.40
C ASN A 169 14.49 27.77 -14.23
N GLN A 170 15.52 28.10 -15.01
CA GLN A 170 16.21 27.14 -15.87
C GLN A 170 16.86 25.99 -15.08
N ASP A 171 17.34 26.22 -13.86
CA ASP A 171 17.90 25.18 -13.00
C ASP A 171 16.83 24.18 -12.54
N ASP A 172 15.60 24.64 -12.31
CA ASP A 172 14.46 23.77 -12.03
C ASP A 172 14.07 22.90 -13.23
N ALA A 173 14.19 23.44 -14.45
CA ALA A 173 14.01 22.66 -15.66
C ALA A 173 15.10 21.59 -15.79
N TRP A 174 16.36 21.92 -15.50
CA TRP A 174 17.46 20.95 -15.43
C TRP A 174 17.24 19.87 -14.36
N ALA A 175 16.77 20.24 -13.17
CA ALA A 175 16.44 19.28 -12.13
C ALA A 175 15.36 18.29 -12.57
N ARG A 176 14.31 18.77 -13.27
CA ARG A 176 13.27 17.90 -13.83
C ARG A 176 13.78 17.01 -14.97
N ILE A 177 14.65 17.52 -15.83
CA ILE A 177 15.35 16.72 -16.86
C ILE A 177 16.15 15.59 -16.21
N ARG A 178 16.90 15.89 -15.13
CA ARG A 178 17.65 14.89 -14.37
C ARG A 178 16.73 13.80 -13.81
N LEU A 179 15.61 14.17 -13.19
CA LEU A 179 14.61 13.20 -12.69
C LEU A 179 14.09 12.29 -13.81
N ALA A 180 13.73 12.87 -14.96
CA ALA A 180 13.25 12.11 -16.12
C ALA A 180 14.31 11.13 -16.65
N LEU A 181 15.57 11.56 -16.78
CA LEU A 181 16.66 10.70 -17.23
C LEU A 181 16.99 9.59 -16.22
N ALA A 182 16.98 9.90 -14.91
CA ALA A 182 17.19 8.92 -13.85
C ALA A 182 16.11 7.82 -13.84
N ALA A 183 14.86 8.21 -14.10
CA ALA A 183 13.72 7.31 -14.29
C ALA A 183 13.74 6.56 -15.64
N ASN A 184 14.76 6.79 -16.47
CA ASN A 184 14.89 6.22 -17.82
C ASN A 184 13.74 6.63 -18.77
N ARG A 185 13.37 7.91 -18.75
CA ARG A 185 12.34 8.52 -19.62
C ARG A 185 12.94 9.61 -20.52
N PRO A 186 13.81 9.24 -21.47
CA PRO A 186 14.49 10.22 -22.32
C PRO A 186 13.53 11.02 -23.21
N ALA A 187 12.41 10.44 -23.64
CA ALA A 187 11.41 11.16 -24.43
C ALA A 187 10.80 12.35 -23.67
N PHE A 188 10.55 12.18 -22.36
CA PHE A 188 10.05 13.25 -21.52
C PHE A 188 11.14 14.31 -21.26
N ALA A 189 12.39 13.90 -21.07
CA ALA A 189 13.52 14.83 -21.00
C ALA A 189 13.66 15.69 -22.27
N THR A 190 13.46 15.10 -23.46
CA THR A 190 13.44 15.85 -24.73
C THR A 190 12.33 16.89 -24.78
N GLN A 191 11.14 16.60 -24.24
CA GLN A 191 10.03 17.57 -24.18
C GLN A 191 10.36 18.80 -23.33
N LEU A 192 11.28 18.68 -22.37
CA LEU A 192 11.73 19.77 -21.51
C LEU A 192 12.89 20.59 -22.12
N ALA A 193 13.50 20.15 -23.21
CA ALA A 193 14.62 20.83 -23.87
C ALA A 193 14.37 22.31 -24.23
N PRO A 194 13.16 22.75 -24.65
CA PRO A 194 12.87 24.17 -24.88
C PRO A 194 13.14 25.05 -23.66
N ARG A 195 12.92 24.53 -22.45
CA ARG A 195 13.11 25.28 -21.19
C ARG A 195 14.58 25.51 -20.83
N VAL A 196 15.49 24.83 -21.52
CA VAL A 196 16.93 24.89 -21.26
C VAL A 196 17.75 25.26 -22.50
N GLY A 197 17.10 25.81 -23.54
CA GLY A 197 17.79 26.36 -24.72
C GLY A 197 18.12 25.34 -25.81
N PHE A 198 17.34 24.26 -25.93
CA PHE A 198 17.48 23.25 -27.01
C PHE A 198 18.89 22.65 -27.18
N PRO A 199 19.54 22.16 -26.11
CA PRO A 199 20.85 21.53 -26.23
C PRO A 199 20.79 20.30 -27.14
N ALA A 200 21.78 20.15 -28.02
CA ALA A 200 21.82 19.08 -29.02
C ALA A 200 21.81 17.68 -28.38
N GLU A 201 22.39 17.54 -27.18
CA GLU A 201 22.48 16.30 -26.42
C GLU A 201 21.11 15.78 -25.96
N LEU A 202 20.11 16.66 -25.78
CA LEU A 202 18.76 16.29 -25.32
C LEU A 202 17.78 15.94 -26.45
N THR A 203 18.25 15.86 -27.70
CA THR A 203 17.41 15.36 -28.80
C THR A 203 17.09 13.89 -28.62
N GLY A 204 15.90 13.45 -29.07
CA GLY A 204 15.50 12.04 -28.96
C GLY A 204 16.49 11.08 -29.64
N ARG A 205 17.09 11.49 -30.76
CA ARG A 205 18.16 10.75 -31.45
C ARG A 205 19.39 10.59 -30.56
N ASN A 206 19.90 11.67 -29.97
CA ASN A 206 21.15 11.62 -29.19
C ASN A 206 20.96 10.90 -27.84
N LEU A 207 19.82 11.08 -27.18
CA LEU A 207 19.48 10.30 -25.98
C LEU A 207 19.29 8.80 -26.31
N GLY A 208 18.72 8.48 -27.47
CA GLY A 208 18.62 7.10 -27.96
C GLY A 208 20.00 6.47 -28.24
N LEU A 209 20.93 7.24 -28.83
CA LEU A 209 22.32 6.80 -29.01
C LEU A 209 23.03 6.63 -27.67
N ALA A 210 22.86 7.55 -26.72
CA ALA A 210 23.42 7.44 -25.38
C ALA A 210 22.92 6.17 -24.66
N ALA A 211 21.62 5.86 -24.81
CA ALA A 211 21.00 4.70 -24.17
C ALA A 211 21.48 3.35 -24.71
N ASN A 212 21.85 3.28 -25.99
CA ASN A 212 22.12 2.03 -26.71
C ASN A 212 23.60 1.85 -27.11
N GLN A 213 24.35 2.94 -27.27
CA GLN A 213 25.76 2.93 -27.70
C GLN A 213 26.60 3.87 -26.81
N PRO A 214 26.62 3.67 -25.48
CA PRO A 214 27.23 4.60 -24.53
C PRO A 214 28.73 4.83 -24.80
N ALA A 215 29.46 3.77 -25.17
CA ALA A 215 30.91 3.86 -25.48
C ALA A 215 31.23 4.80 -26.66
N LYS A 216 30.30 5.01 -27.60
CA LYS A 216 30.49 5.93 -28.74
C LYS A 216 30.12 7.36 -28.40
N VAL A 217 29.25 7.56 -27.42
CA VAL A 217 28.68 8.87 -27.06
C VAL A 217 29.50 9.53 -25.94
N LEU A 218 29.83 8.78 -24.88
CA LEU A 218 30.48 9.32 -23.68
C LEU A 218 31.76 10.13 -23.98
N PRO A 219 32.68 9.70 -24.86
CA PRO A 219 33.90 10.47 -25.17
C PRO A 219 33.64 11.81 -25.89
N LYS A 220 32.43 12.02 -26.44
CA LYS A 220 32.05 13.23 -27.17
C LYS A 220 31.33 14.25 -26.29
N LEU A 221 30.96 13.88 -25.07
CA LEU A 221 30.25 14.75 -24.14
C LEU A 221 31.23 15.70 -23.45
N SER A 222 30.86 16.97 -23.34
CA SER A 222 31.63 17.94 -22.57
C SER A 222 31.13 18.01 -21.12
N MET A 223 32.01 17.78 -20.14
CA MET A 223 31.66 17.90 -18.72
C MET A 223 31.50 19.36 -18.26
N SER A 224 31.99 20.34 -19.04
CA SER A 224 31.70 21.75 -18.76
C SER A 224 30.26 22.13 -19.13
N SER A 225 29.66 21.44 -20.11
CA SER A 225 28.24 21.62 -20.50
C SER A 225 27.30 20.91 -19.53
N ARG A 226 26.26 21.60 -19.05
CA ARG A 226 25.23 20.98 -18.21
C ARG A 226 24.55 19.81 -18.93
N ALA A 227 24.24 19.97 -20.22
CA ALA A 227 23.63 18.92 -21.03
C ALA A 227 24.54 17.68 -21.14
N GLY A 228 25.84 17.89 -21.37
CA GLY A 228 26.83 16.82 -21.43
C GLY A 228 26.91 16.04 -20.12
N ARG A 229 26.88 16.73 -18.97
CA ARG A 229 26.86 16.08 -17.65
C ARG A 229 25.60 15.26 -17.40
N GLU A 230 24.43 15.78 -17.72
CA GLU A 230 23.17 15.04 -17.53
C GLU A 230 23.11 13.77 -18.40
N VAL A 231 23.59 13.84 -19.65
CA VAL A 231 23.64 12.67 -20.54
C VAL A 231 24.70 11.66 -20.08
N ALA A 232 25.84 12.10 -19.55
CA ALA A 232 26.84 11.21 -18.97
C ALA A 232 26.28 10.48 -17.73
N LEU A 233 25.61 11.20 -16.83
CA LEU A 233 24.94 10.60 -15.66
C LEU A 233 23.81 9.65 -16.06
N PHE A 234 23.06 9.96 -17.12
CA PHE A 234 22.07 9.05 -17.69
C PHE A 234 22.69 7.72 -18.16
N ILE A 235 23.84 7.78 -18.85
CA ILE A 235 24.60 6.60 -19.27
C ILE A 235 25.06 5.78 -18.07
N VAL A 236 25.65 6.44 -17.06
CA VAL A 236 26.11 5.79 -15.82
C VAL A 236 24.95 5.10 -15.11
N ASN A 237 23.84 5.80 -14.89
CA ASN A 237 22.65 5.27 -14.22
C ASN A 237 22.05 4.07 -14.97
N ARG A 238 21.99 4.12 -16.31
CA ARG A 238 21.54 2.97 -17.11
C ARG A 238 22.49 1.78 -16.99
N THR A 239 23.80 2.04 -17.06
CA THR A 239 24.82 0.99 -16.93
C THR A 239 24.71 0.31 -15.57
N ALA A 240 24.46 1.05 -14.49
CA ALA A 240 24.34 0.50 -13.15
C ALA A 240 23.19 -0.51 -13.02
N ARG A 241 22.12 -0.38 -13.81
CA ARG A 241 20.99 -1.32 -13.79
C ARG A 241 21.37 -2.71 -14.29
N SER A 242 22.34 -2.84 -15.19
CA SER A 242 22.88 -4.13 -15.60
C SER A 242 24.12 -4.50 -14.79
N ASP A 243 25.08 -3.60 -14.71
CA ASP A 243 26.44 -3.80 -14.19
C ASP A 243 26.85 -2.58 -13.32
N PRO A 244 26.61 -2.66 -11.99
CA PRO A 244 27.00 -1.61 -11.05
C PRO A 244 28.51 -1.34 -11.01
N ASP A 245 29.35 -2.38 -11.16
CA ASP A 245 30.81 -2.23 -11.11
C ASP A 245 31.31 -1.46 -12.34
N ARG A 246 30.82 -1.79 -13.53
CA ARG A 246 31.16 -1.03 -14.73
C ARG A 246 30.67 0.42 -14.64
N ALA A 247 29.50 0.66 -14.06
CA ALA A 247 29.00 2.02 -13.85
C ALA A 247 29.88 2.82 -12.87
N ALA A 248 30.35 2.18 -11.79
CA ALA A 248 31.28 2.77 -10.84
C ALA A 248 32.62 3.12 -11.51
N ALA A 249 33.16 2.22 -12.34
CA ALA A 249 34.36 2.48 -13.12
C ALA A 249 34.17 3.66 -14.09
N LEU A 250 33.06 3.66 -14.86
CA LEU A 250 32.73 4.75 -15.78
C LEU A 250 32.63 6.09 -15.06
N LEU A 251 31.95 6.16 -13.91
CA LEU A 251 31.83 7.40 -13.14
C LEU A 251 33.19 7.90 -12.64
N SER A 252 34.07 6.99 -12.22
CA SER A 252 35.44 7.31 -11.82
C SER A 252 36.31 7.81 -12.99
N GLU A 253 36.04 7.38 -14.22
CA GLU A 253 36.75 7.83 -15.42
C GLU A 253 36.30 9.23 -15.92
N LEU A 254 35.15 9.75 -15.45
CA LEU A 254 34.61 11.05 -15.84
C LEU A 254 35.36 12.22 -15.18
N ASN A 255 36.42 12.69 -15.84
CA ASN A 255 37.18 13.87 -15.42
C ASN A 255 36.41 15.18 -15.62
N GLY A 256 36.55 16.12 -14.68
CA GLY A 256 35.94 17.47 -14.78
C GLY A 256 34.47 17.55 -14.39
N LEU A 257 33.90 16.49 -13.81
CA LEU A 257 32.55 16.50 -13.27
C LEU A 257 32.49 17.32 -11.96
N PRO A 258 31.58 18.29 -11.81
CA PRO A 258 31.39 19.01 -10.54
C PRO A 258 31.07 18.07 -9.39
N ALA A 259 31.50 18.42 -8.18
CA ALA A 259 31.35 17.58 -6.99
C ALA A 259 29.88 17.16 -6.73
N ALA A 260 28.92 18.07 -6.93
CA ALA A 260 27.49 17.76 -6.78
C ALA A 260 26.98 16.71 -7.78
N ASP A 261 27.51 16.71 -9.01
CA ASP A 261 27.12 15.77 -10.06
C ASP A 261 27.79 14.40 -9.86
N ALA A 262 29.06 14.38 -9.44
CA ALA A 262 29.75 13.14 -9.04
C ALA A 262 29.06 12.48 -7.83
N ARG A 263 28.69 13.29 -6.84
CA ARG A 263 27.92 12.87 -5.67
C ARG A 263 26.61 12.19 -6.08
N TYR A 264 25.82 12.87 -6.92
CA TYR A 264 24.57 12.34 -7.43
C TYR A 264 24.77 11.01 -8.19
N GLY A 265 25.79 10.93 -9.05
CA GLY A 265 26.14 9.70 -9.76
C GLY A 265 26.41 8.53 -8.82
N TRP A 266 27.23 8.74 -7.77
CA TRP A 266 27.50 7.72 -6.76
C TRP A 266 26.24 7.30 -6.00
N GLN A 267 25.37 8.25 -5.64
CA GLN A 267 24.10 7.96 -4.98
C GLN A 267 23.17 7.10 -5.85
N GLN A 268 23.10 7.35 -7.16
CA GLN A 268 22.30 6.53 -8.08
C GLN A 268 22.86 5.11 -8.20
N ILE A 269 24.18 4.98 -8.41
CA ILE A 269 24.85 3.67 -8.47
C ILE A 269 24.62 2.91 -7.17
N ALA A 270 24.86 3.55 -6.02
CA ALA A 270 24.72 2.94 -4.71
C ALA A 270 23.28 2.48 -4.42
N GLY A 271 22.28 3.27 -4.79
CA GLY A 271 20.88 2.88 -4.62
C GLY A 271 20.44 1.71 -5.51
N ILE A 272 20.96 1.61 -6.73
CA ILE A 272 20.73 0.44 -7.60
C ILE A 272 21.46 -0.78 -7.03
N ALA A 273 22.73 -0.60 -6.65
CA ALA A 273 23.58 -1.62 -6.07
C ALA A 273 22.99 -2.19 -4.77
N ALA A 274 22.44 -1.35 -3.89
CA ALA A 274 21.83 -1.77 -2.63
C ALA A 274 20.60 -2.67 -2.85
N ARG A 275 19.75 -2.34 -3.83
CA ARG A 275 18.59 -3.19 -4.19
C ARG A 275 19.00 -4.50 -4.88
N LYS A 276 20.17 -4.51 -5.53
CA LYS A 276 20.81 -5.74 -6.02
C LYS A 276 21.60 -6.47 -4.93
N GLN A 277 21.61 -5.97 -3.69
CA GLN A 277 22.39 -6.48 -2.56
C GLN A 277 23.89 -6.60 -2.88
N HIS A 278 24.41 -5.66 -3.65
CA HIS A 278 25.80 -5.62 -4.05
C HIS A 278 26.71 -5.26 -2.85
N PRO A 279 27.81 -5.98 -2.60
CA PRO A 279 28.69 -5.74 -1.44
C PRO A 279 29.27 -4.32 -1.36
N GLN A 280 29.52 -3.68 -2.51
CA GLN A 280 30.08 -2.32 -2.57
C GLN A 280 29.05 -1.21 -2.37
N ALA A 281 27.75 -1.53 -2.24
CA ALA A 281 26.69 -0.53 -2.19
C ALA A 281 26.90 0.49 -1.04
N SER A 282 27.28 0.01 0.16
CA SER A 282 27.54 0.89 1.29
C SER A 282 28.74 1.82 1.05
N ALA A 283 29.81 1.29 0.44
CA ALA A 283 31.00 2.08 0.10
C ALA A 283 30.70 3.14 -0.98
N TRP A 284 29.87 2.82 -1.96
CA TRP A 284 29.44 3.78 -2.98
C TRP A 284 28.52 4.87 -2.41
N TYR A 285 27.65 4.54 -1.44
CA TYR A 285 26.92 5.56 -0.68
C TYR A 285 27.87 6.48 0.08
N ALA A 286 28.98 5.98 0.64
CA ALA A 286 29.96 6.81 1.32
C ALA A 286 30.64 7.81 0.35
N ARG A 287 30.93 7.41 -0.89
CA ARG A 287 31.44 8.32 -1.95
C ARG A 287 30.44 9.41 -2.34
N GLY A 288 29.14 9.07 -2.34
CA GLY A 288 28.05 10.01 -2.63
C GLY A 288 27.56 10.81 -1.42
N GLY A 289 27.99 10.50 -0.19
CA GLY A 289 27.45 11.12 1.01
C GLY A 289 25.92 10.99 1.16
N GLN A 290 25.36 11.68 2.16
CA GLN A 290 23.91 11.68 2.42
C GLN A 290 23.18 12.93 1.88
N ASP A 291 23.90 14.02 1.61
CA ASP A 291 23.28 15.28 1.17
C ASP A 291 22.54 15.10 -0.16
N GLY A 292 21.29 15.58 -0.21
CA GLY A 292 20.46 15.53 -1.41
C GLY A 292 19.79 14.18 -1.69
N LEU A 293 20.03 13.15 -0.87
CA LEU A 293 19.22 11.93 -0.92
C LEU A 293 17.79 12.23 -0.48
N ASP A 294 16.81 11.65 -1.17
CA ASP A 294 15.43 11.60 -0.69
C ASP A 294 15.28 10.59 0.46
N ALA A 295 14.07 10.49 1.02
CA ALA A 295 13.80 9.56 2.12
C ALA A 295 14.15 8.11 1.75
N ASN A 296 13.78 7.66 0.55
CA ASN A 296 14.06 6.31 0.09
C ASN A 296 15.56 6.04 -0.07
N GLY A 297 16.31 7.00 -0.62
CA GLY A 297 17.75 6.94 -0.76
C GLY A 297 18.48 6.81 0.57
N ARG A 298 18.05 7.56 1.59
CA ARG A 298 18.57 7.45 2.97
C ARG A 298 18.24 6.09 3.60
N SER A 299 17.03 5.58 3.42
CA SER A 299 16.67 4.24 3.90
C SER A 299 17.51 3.14 3.26
N TRP A 300 17.73 3.20 1.94
CA TRP A 300 18.59 2.24 1.25
C TRP A 300 20.07 2.38 1.61
N SER A 301 20.53 3.58 1.99
CA SER A 301 21.89 3.76 2.49
C SER A 301 22.10 3.05 3.83
N VAL A 302 21.13 3.10 4.75
CA VAL A 302 21.18 2.34 6.01
C VAL A 302 21.13 0.83 5.74
N ARG A 303 20.21 0.37 4.89
CA ARG A 303 20.09 -1.05 4.51
C ARG A 303 21.38 -1.62 3.90
N ALA A 304 22.06 -0.83 3.07
CA ALA A 304 23.36 -1.23 2.53
C ALA A 304 24.43 -1.38 3.63
N ALA A 305 24.42 -0.50 4.65
CA ALA A 305 25.33 -0.61 5.79
C ALA A 305 25.01 -1.81 6.69
N LEU A 306 23.72 -2.13 6.89
CA LEU A 306 23.28 -3.32 7.63
C LEU A 306 23.83 -4.61 7.01
N ARG A 307 23.73 -4.76 5.67
CA ARG A 307 24.29 -5.95 4.99
C ARG A 307 25.81 -5.99 4.98
N ALA A 308 26.46 -4.83 4.93
CA ALA A 308 27.92 -4.72 5.07
C ALA A 308 28.41 -4.98 6.51
N ASP A 309 27.50 -5.20 7.46
CA ASP A 309 27.78 -5.38 8.89
C ASP A 309 28.60 -4.23 9.52
N ASP A 310 28.44 -3.02 8.97
CA ASP A 310 29.12 -1.81 9.44
C ASP A 310 28.22 -1.01 10.38
N VAL A 311 28.24 -1.41 11.65
CA VAL A 311 27.39 -0.84 12.69
C VAL A 311 27.63 0.65 12.94
N ARG A 312 28.86 1.15 12.74
CA ARG A 312 29.16 2.59 12.90
C ARG A 312 28.48 3.37 11.80
N THR A 313 28.64 2.93 10.56
CA THR A 313 27.99 3.56 9.41
C THR A 313 26.46 3.50 9.49
N VAL A 314 25.87 2.43 10.05
CA VAL A 314 24.43 2.36 10.34
C VAL A 314 24.00 3.49 11.27
N LEU A 315 24.67 3.64 12.41
CA LEU A 315 24.36 4.68 13.40
C LEU A 315 24.52 6.09 12.80
N ASP A 316 25.61 6.34 12.08
CA ASP A 316 25.89 7.65 11.48
C ASP A 316 24.83 8.03 10.44
N ARG A 317 24.43 7.08 9.58
CA ARG A 317 23.41 7.34 8.55
C ARG A 317 22.03 7.56 9.14
N ILE A 318 21.66 6.85 10.22
CA ILE A 318 20.39 7.09 10.91
C ILE A 318 20.41 8.46 11.61
N ASN A 319 21.52 8.83 12.26
CA ASN A 319 21.64 10.14 12.90
C ASN A 319 21.60 11.32 11.91
N ALA A 320 21.94 11.08 10.64
CA ALA A 320 21.84 12.07 9.56
C ALA A 320 20.43 12.18 8.94
N MET A 321 19.47 11.34 9.33
CA MET A 321 18.09 11.43 8.84
C MET A 321 17.35 12.63 9.44
N PRO A 322 16.43 13.28 8.67
CA PRO A 322 15.50 14.23 9.24
C PRO A 322 14.66 13.60 10.37
N PRO A 323 14.25 14.36 11.40
CA PRO A 323 13.50 13.82 12.54
C PRO A 323 12.26 13.02 12.15
N GLU A 324 11.50 13.49 11.14
CA GLU A 324 10.27 12.84 10.70
C GLU A 324 10.53 11.44 10.13
N GLN A 325 11.70 11.23 9.53
CA GLN A 325 12.11 9.92 9.05
C GLN A 325 12.75 9.11 10.17
N ALA A 326 13.61 9.71 10.99
CA ALA A 326 14.32 9.02 12.07
C ALA A 326 13.39 8.43 13.14
N ASP A 327 12.18 8.99 13.30
CA ASP A 327 11.13 8.50 14.20
C ASP A 327 10.38 7.25 13.69
N ASP A 328 10.61 6.80 12.45
CA ASP A 328 10.10 5.52 11.95
C ASP A 328 10.63 4.36 12.82
N SER A 329 9.74 3.43 13.19
CA SER A 329 10.06 2.33 14.10
C SER A 329 11.25 1.49 13.66
N ALA A 330 11.46 1.34 12.35
CA ALA A 330 12.62 0.64 11.80
C ALA A 330 13.93 1.33 12.19
N TRP A 331 14.02 2.66 12.04
CA TRP A 331 15.26 3.39 12.31
C TRP A 331 15.48 3.61 13.80
N VAL A 332 14.41 3.75 14.60
CA VAL A 332 14.51 3.75 16.07
C VAL A 332 15.10 2.41 16.56
N TYR A 333 14.59 1.28 16.06
CA TYR A 333 15.12 -0.04 16.41
C TYR A 333 16.58 -0.22 15.98
N TRP A 334 16.90 0.04 14.72
CA TRP A 334 18.27 -0.16 14.22
C TRP A 334 19.28 0.80 14.85
N LYS A 335 18.85 2.01 15.25
CA LYS A 335 19.68 2.92 16.05
C LYS A 335 19.99 2.32 17.43
N ALA A 336 18.98 1.79 18.11
CA ALA A 336 19.15 1.16 19.40
C ALA A 336 20.07 -0.08 19.31
N GLU A 337 19.88 -0.91 18.30
CA GLU A 337 20.72 -2.09 18.07
C GLU A 337 22.16 -1.71 17.72
N ALA A 338 22.36 -0.68 16.90
CA ALA A 338 23.69 -0.17 16.61
C ALA A 338 24.40 0.37 17.86
N LEU A 339 23.67 1.10 18.72
CA LEU A 339 24.20 1.59 20.01
C LEU A 339 24.59 0.43 20.93
N LYS A 340 23.76 -0.62 21.05
CA LYS A 340 24.07 -1.82 21.83
C LYS A 340 25.35 -2.50 21.35
N ARG A 341 25.45 -2.76 20.04
CA ARG A 341 26.64 -3.36 19.41
C ARG A 341 27.90 -2.50 19.52
N LEU A 342 27.75 -1.20 19.77
CA LEU A 342 28.84 -0.26 20.07
C LEU A 342 29.11 -0.08 21.57
N ASN A 343 28.58 -0.97 22.43
CA ASN A 343 28.70 -0.92 23.89
C ASN A 343 28.13 0.36 24.53
N ARG A 344 27.04 0.91 23.97
CA ARG A 344 26.31 2.11 24.47
C ARG A 344 24.85 1.77 24.86
N PRO A 345 24.60 0.78 25.74
CA PRO A 345 23.24 0.32 26.04
C PRO A 345 22.37 1.35 26.76
N THR A 346 22.98 2.27 27.52
CA THR A 346 22.27 3.35 28.23
C THR A 346 21.58 4.32 27.28
N GLU A 347 22.13 4.52 26.09
CA GLU A 347 21.52 5.35 25.04
C GLU A 347 20.48 4.58 24.22
N ALA A 348 20.61 3.25 24.12
CA ALA A 348 19.66 2.38 23.43
C ALA A 348 18.36 2.16 24.24
N ALA A 349 18.47 2.02 25.56
CA ALA A 349 17.36 1.72 26.46
C ALA A 349 16.12 2.63 26.28
N PRO A 350 16.22 3.98 26.26
CA PRO A 350 15.05 4.84 26.07
C PRO A 350 14.42 4.71 24.67
N LEU A 351 15.21 4.38 23.65
CA LEU A 351 14.69 4.15 22.29
C LEU A 351 13.82 2.89 22.25
N LEU A 352 14.32 1.79 22.84
CA LEU A 352 13.58 0.54 22.92
C LEU A 352 12.32 0.67 23.80
N ALA A 353 12.41 1.40 24.92
CA ALA A 353 11.27 1.65 25.80
C ALA A 353 10.17 2.48 25.11
N LYS A 354 10.53 3.51 24.33
CA LYS A 354 9.56 4.26 23.52
C LYS A 354 8.92 3.35 22.46
N LEU A 355 9.74 2.53 21.80
CA LEU A 355 9.31 1.67 20.70
C LEU A 355 8.39 0.52 21.16
N SER A 356 8.61 -0.04 22.36
CA SER A 356 7.85 -1.18 22.87
C SER A 356 6.36 -0.91 23.13
N ALA A 357 5.94 0.36 23.19
CA ALA A 357 4.54 0.77 23.27
C ALA A 357 3.75 0.53 21.97
N GLY A 358 4.41 0.38 20.82
CA GLY A 358 3.77 0.09 19.53
C GLY A 358 3.32 -1.37 19.39
N ASP A 359 2.66 -1.68 18.26
CA ASP A 359 2.16 -3.01 17.90
C ASP A 359 2.72 -3.54 16.56
N ASP A 360 3.71 -2.85 16.00
CA ASP A 360 4.40 -3.29 14.79
C ASP A 360 5.53 -4.31 15.06
N PHE A 361 6.15 -4.76 13.97
CA PHE A 361 7.24 -5.73 14.00
C PHE A 361 8.41 -5.33 14.91
N TYR A 362 8.82 -4.06 14.87
CA TYR A 362 9.95 -3.56 15.66
C TYR A 362 9.56 -3.30 17.12
N ALA A 363 8.31 -2.90 17.35
CA ALA A 363 7.75 -2.77 18.69
C ALA A 363 7.70 -4.11 19.43
N LEU A 364 7.37 -5.21 18.74
CA LEU A 364 7.41 -6.55 19.31
C LEU A 364 8.84 -6.97 19.70
N LEU A 365 9.83 -6.71 18.85
CA LEU A 365 11.24 -6.96 19.16
C LEU A 365 11.69 -6.14 20.37
N ALA A 366 11.36 -4.85 20.41
CA ALA A 366 11.70 -3.99 21.54
C ALA A 366 11.04 -4.44 22.85
N ARG A 367 9.75 -4.82 22.80
CA ARG A 367 8.99 -5.29 23.97
C ARG A 367 9.54 -6.58 24.54
N GLU A 368 10.06 -7.46 23.70
CA GLU A 368 10.72 -8.67 24.15
C GLU A 368 12.02 -8.39 24.92
N GLU A 369 12.78 -7.38 24.49
CA GLU A 369 14.01 -6.97 25.17
C GLU A 369 13.74 -6.17 26.45
N THR A 370 12.77 -5.25 26.43
CA THR A 370 12.50 -4.35 27.57
C THR A 370 11.54 -4.93 28.59
N GLY A 371 10.81 -5.98 28.23
CA GLY A 371 9.60 -6.40 28.93
C GLY A 371 8.40 -5.49 28.64
N PRO A 372 7.23 -5.80 29.24
CA PRO A 372 6.02 -5.02 29.06
C PRO A 372 6.19 -3.58 29.57
N THR A 373 5.58 -2.62 28.87
CA THR A 373 5.53 -1.23 29.32
C THR A 373 4.75 -1.12 30.64
N LEU A 374 5.21 -0.24 31.55
CA LEU A 374 4.54 0.01 32.84
C LEU A 374 3.23 0.78 32.71
N GLU A 375 2.95 1.38 31.55
CA GLU A 375 1.67 2.05 31.30
C GLU A 375 0.55 1.01 31.21
N ALA A 376 -0.46 1.16 32.06
CA ALA A 376 -1.63 0.31 32.03
C ALA A 376 -2.50 0.66 30.81
N ASP A 377 -2.57 -0.26 29.84
CA ASP A 377 -3.57 -0.19 28.78
C ASP A 377 -4.97 -0.09 29.40
N PRO A 378 -5.89 0.71 28.83
CA PRO A 378 -7.27 0.70 29.26
C PRO A 378 -7.85 -0.72 29.16
N ALA A 379 -8.70 -1.08 30.12
CA ALA A 379 -9.42 -2.36 30.05
C ALA A 379 -10.20 -2.44 28.72
N PRO A 380 -10.10 -3.56 27.97
CA PRO A 380 -10.83 -3.70 26.72
C PRO A 380 -12.33 -3.49 26.92
N TYR A 381 -12.91 -2.62 26.08
CA TYR A 381 -14.32 -2.27 26.16
C TYR A 381 -15.19 -3.42 25.65
N ARG A 382 -16.33 -3.65 26.32
CA ARG A 382 -17.34 -4.63 25.91
C ARG A 382 -18.63 -3.86 25.54
N PRO A 383 -18.98 -3.77 24.26
CA PRO A 383 -20.13 -3.01 23.83
C PRO A 383 -21.43 -3.68 24.26
N THR A 384 -22.42 -2.88 24.63
CA THR A 384 -23.80 -3.31 24.85
C THR A 384 -24.55 -3.45 23.52
N GLU A 385 -25.73 -4.07 23.53
CA GLU A 385 -26.58 -4.11 22.34
C GLU A 385 -27.06 -2.72 21.90
N ASP A 386 -27.17 -1.76 22.82
CA ASP A 386 -27.52 -0.37 22.50
C ASP A 386 -26.38 0.35 21.78
N ASP A 387 -25.13 0.10 22.18
CA ASP A 387 -23.95 0.65 21.50
C ASP A 387 -23.88 0.14 20.05
N VAL A 388 -24.09 -1.17 19.85
CA VAL A 388 -24.10 -1.80 18.53
C VAL A 388 -25.24 -1.26 17.67
N ARG A 389 -26.45 -1.10 18.23
CA ARG A 389 -27.59 -0.51 17.53
C ARG A 389 -27.33 0.95 17.14
N THR A 390 -26.80 1.75 18.05
CA THR A 390 -26.47 3.17 17.81
C THR A 390 -25.50 3.32 16.64
N VAL A 391 -24.51 2.43 16.52
CA VAL A 391 -23.60 2.41 15.37
C VAL A 391 -24.33 1.98 14.10
N ASN A 392 -25.12 0.92 14.17
CA ASN A 392 -25.88 0.39 13.03
C ASN A 392 -26.85 1.42 12.43
N ASP A 393 -27.44 2.29 13.26
CA ASP A 393 -28.44 3.28 12.84
C ASP A 393 -27.84 4.50 12.13
N ARG A 394 -26.50 4.61 12.06
CA ARG A 394 -25.84 5.66 11.28
C ARG A 394 -26.03 5.41 9.78
N ALA A 395 -26.49 6.42 9.05
CA ALA A 395 -26.76 6.32 7.61
C ALA A 395 -25.57 5.76 6.79
N GLY A 396 -24.33 6.17 7.06
CA GLY A 396 -23.15 5.64 6.38
C GLY A 396 -22.88 4.16 6.65
N VAL A 397 -23.21 3.67 7.86
CA VAL A 397 -23.12 2.25 8.21
C VAL A 397 -24.20 1.46 7.48
N GLN A 398 -25.45 1.94 7.49
CA GLN A 398 -26.54 1.29 6.75
C GLN A 398 -26.27 1.21 5.25
N ARG A 399 -25.71 2.27 4.65
CA ARG A 399 -25.24 2.25 3.26
C ARG A 399 -24.16 1.22 3.01
N ALA A 400 -23.12 1.21 3.84
CA ALA A 400 -22.04 0.25 3.72
C ALA A 400 -22.55 -1.20 3.76
N LEU A 401 -23.41 -1.52 4.74
CA LEU A 401 -24.02 -2.84 4.88
C LEU A 401 -24.88 -3.20 3.66
N ALA A 402 -25.72 -2.30 3.17
CA ALA A 402 -26.54 -2.53 1.97
C ALA A 402 -25.68 -2.75 0.71
N LEU A 403 -24.53 -2.08 0.59
CA LEU A 403 -23.58 -2.29 -0.51
C LEU A 403 -22.89 -3.66 -0.42
N PHE A 404 -22.49 -4.09 0.79
CA PHE A 404 -21.92 -5.42 1.00
C PHE A 404 -22.90 -6.53 0.67
N GLU A 405 -24.17 -6.38 1.02
CA GLU A 405 -25.23 -7.34 0.70
C GLU A 405 -25.42 -7.55 -0.82
N GLN A 406 -25.08 -6.55 -1.65
CA GLN A 406 -25.15 -6.64 -3.11
C GLN A 406 -23.80 -6.89 -3.79
N ASN A 407 -22.75 -7.23 -3.02
CA ASN A 407 -21.38 -7.42 -3.52
C ASN A 407 -20.75 -6.16 -4.16
N TRP A 408 -21.20 -4.96 -3.79
CA TRP A 408 -20.57 -3.68 -4.13
C TRP A 408 -19.49 -3.32 -3.10
N ARG A 409 -18.52 -4.22 -2.92
CA ARG A 409 -17.55 -4.17 -1.81
C ARG A 409 -16.70 -2.90 -1.80
N LEU A 410 -16.22 -2.40 -2.93
CA LEU A 410 -15.36 -1.21 -2.98
C LEU A 410 -16.10 0.03 -2.45
N GLU A 411 -17.33 0.23 -2.91
CA GLU A 411 -18.21 1.29 -2.46
C GLU A 411 -18.58 1.10 -0.98
N GLY A 412 -18.91 -0.13 -0.56
CA GLY A 412 -19.20 -0.46 0.84
C GLY A 412 -18.03 -0.17 1.79
N ILE A 413 -16.79 -0.47 1.37
CA ILE A 413 -15.56 -0.16 2.12
C ILE A 413 -15.41 1.35 2.31
N ARG A 414 -15.63 2.14 1.26
CA ARG A 414 -15.53 3.60 1.33
C ARG A 414 -16.56 4.20 2.30
N GLU A 415 -17.82 3.77 2.20
CA GLU A 415 -18.88 4.19 3.11
C GLU A 415 -18.57 3.79 4.56
N TRP A 416 -18.14 2.54 4.78
CA TRP A 416 -17.75 2.07 6.11
C TRP A 416 -16.62 2.92 6.69
N ASN A 417 -15.52 3.09 5.94
CA ASN A 417 -14.35 3.82 6.40
C ASN A 417 -14.70 5.27 6.76
N ALA A 418 -15.50 5.95 5.92
CA ALA A 418 -15.98 7.30 6.21
C ALA A 418 -16.85 7.35 7.46
N ALA A 419 -17.78 6.39 7.62
CA ALA A 419 -18.64 6.30 8.79
C ALA A 419 -17.88 6.04 10.10
N MET A 420 -16.68 5.42 10.03
CA MET A 420 -15.82 5.17 11.18
C MET A 420 -14.96 6.37 11.60
N ARG A 421 -14.72 7.35 10.72
CA ARG A 421 -13.84 8.51 11.01
C ARG A 421 -14.23 9.30 12.27
N PRO A 422 -15.51 9.65 12.50
CA PRO A 422 -15.91 10.46 13.65
C PRO A 422 -16.18 9.65 14.93
N LEU A 423 -16.03 8.32 14.91
CA LEU A 423 -16.40 7.48 16.04
C LEU A 423 -15.34 7.49 17.15
N THR A 424 -15.81 7.42 18.40
CA THR A 424 -14.93 7.21 19.57
C THR A 424 -14.36 5.78 19.58
N PRO A 425 -13.28 5.51 20.35
CA PRO A 425 -12.77 4.15 20.48
C PRO A 425 -13.82 3.11 20.92
N GLN A 426 -14.71 3.45 21.85
CA GLN A 426 -15.79 2.56 22.29
C GLN A 426 -16.80 2.27 21.17
N GLN A 427 -17.20 3.29 20.42
CA GLN A 427 -18.07 3.14 19.24
C GLN A 427 -17.39 2.33 18.13
N LEU A 428 -16.07 2.45 17.96
CA LEU A 428 -15.31 1.62 17.02
C LEU A 428 -15.31 0.14 17.44
N VAL A 429 -15.24 -0.17 18.75
CA VAL A 429 -15.40 -1.55 19.23
C VAL A 429 -16.82 -2.08 18.97
N ALA A 430 -17.85 -1.25 19.16
CA ALA A 430 -19.22 -1.61 18.80
C ALA A 430 -19.38 -1.85 17.29
N ALA A 431 -18.75 -1.02 16.46
CA ALA A 431 -18.70 -1.20 15.01
C ALA A 431 -17.96 -2.48 14.59
N ALA A 432 -16.84 -2.79 15.24
CA ALA A 432 -16.10 -4.03 15.02
C ALA A 432 -16.97 -5.25 15.36
N THR A 433 -17.68 -5.19 16.48
CA THR A 433 -18.62 -6.23 16.92
C THR A 433 -19.77 -6.41 15.94
N LEU A 434 -20.35 -5.32 15.42
CA LEU A 434 -21.38 -5.36 14.38
C LEU A 434 -20.87 -6.06 13.11
N ALA A 435 -19.71 -5.66 12.62
CA ALA A 435 -19.10 -6.23 11.43
C ALA A 435 -18.75 -7.71 11.60
N ASP A 436 -18.23 -8.10 12.76
CA ASP A 436 -17.90 -9.50 13.09
C ASP A 436 -19.16 -10.39 13.08
N ARG A 437 -20.26 -9.94 13.72
CA ARG A 437 -21.56 -10.63 13.69
C ARG A 437 -22.11 -10.80 12.28
N LYS A 438 -21.82 -9.85 11.40
CA LYS A 438 -22.19 -9.88 9.96
C LYS A 438 -21.18 -10.64 9.09
N ARG A 439 -20.12 -11.23 9.69
CA ARG A 439 -19.01 -11.91 9.01
C ARG A 439 -18.23 -11.02 8.03
N LEU A 440 -18.28 -9.72 8.23
CA LEU A 440 -17.45 -8.72 7.53
C LEU A 440 -16.12 -8.57 8.27
N TYR A 441 -15.35 -9.65 8.33
CA TYR A 441 -14.15 -9.75 9.19
C TYR A 441 -13.10 -8.67 8.89
N ASP A 442 -12.93 -8.29 7.62
CA ASP A 442 -12.02 -7.22 7.23
C ASP A 442 -12.46 -5.85 7.77
N ARG A 443 -13.78 -5.60 7.86
CA ARG A 443 -14.35 -4.39 8.45
C ARG A 443 -14.30 -4.42 9.98
N SER A 444 -14.45 -5.60 10.58
CA SER A 444 -14.25 -5.82 12.01
C SER A 444 -12.82 -5.46 12.41
N ILE A 445 -11.83 -6.04 11.72
CA ILE A 445 -10.40 -5.78 11.94
C ILE A 445 -10.10 -4.29 11.77
N TYR A 446 -10.59 -3.65 10.71
CA TYR A 446 -10.38 -2.22 10.46
C TYR A 446 -10.86 -1.34 11.63
N ALA A 447 -12.06 -1.59 12.16
CA ALA A 447 -12.58 -0.82 13.28
C ALA A 447 -11.84 -1.15 14.59
N ALA A 448 -11.50 -2.42 14.82
CA ALA A 448 -10.77 -2.90 16.00
C ALA A 448 -9.33 -2.34 16.08
N GLU A 449 -8.60 -2.27 14.96
CA GLU A 449 -7.26 -1.67 14.89
C GLU A 449 -7.30 -0.18 15.25
N ARG A 450 -8.30 0.55 14.73
CA ARG A 450 -8.50 1.98 15.02
C ARG A 450 -8.89 2.28 16.47
N ALA A 451 -9.58 1.35 17.12
CA ALA A 451 -9.90 1.44 18.55
C ALA A 451 -8.66 1.23 19.45
N LYS A 452 -7.52 0.80 18.91
CA LYS A 452 -6.25 0.59 19.64
C LYS A 452 -6.49 -0.26 20.90
N ALA A 453 -5.93 0.11 22.05
CA ALA A 453 -6.01 -0.66 23.29
C ALA A 453 -7.45 -0.93 23.78
N TRP A 454 -8.44 -0.13 23.36
CA TRP A 454 -9.84 -0.33 23.73
C TRP A 454 -10.46 -1.60 23.13
N SER A 455 -9.94 -2.08 21.99
CA SER A 455 -10.49 -3.27 21.36
C SER A 455 -9.92 -4.56 21.95
N PRO A 456 -10.78 -5.52 22.34
CA PRO A 456 -10.35 -6.88 22.66
C PRO A 456 -9.51 -7.50 21.55
N LEU A 457 -8.53 -8.32 21.94
CA LEU A 457 -7.62 -8.99 21.00
C LEU A 457 -8.38 -9.86 19.99
N GLY A 458 -9.45 -10.54 20.41
CA GLY A 458 -10.26 -11.39 19.54
C GLY A 458 -10.97 -10.67 18.39
N LEU A 459 -11.18 -9.35 18.49
CA LEU A 459 -11.72 -8.54 17.37
C LEU A 459 -10.60 -8.03 16.44
N LYS A 460 -9.39 -7.78 16.98
CA LYS A 460 -8.22 -7.38 16.17
C LYS A 460 -7.62 -8.56 15.38
N TYR A 461 -7.66 -9.74 15.99
CA TYR A 461 -7.14 -11.01 15.47
C TYR A 461 -8.23 -12.09 15.54
N PRO A 462 -9.33 -11.94 14.76
CA PRO A 462 -10.39 -12.92 14.73
C PRO A 462 -9.90 -14.23 14.11
N THR A 463 -10.56 -15.33 14.46
CA THR A 463 -10.18 -16.69 14.04
C THR A 463 -11.32 -17.39 13.28
N PRO A 464 -11.83 -16.80 12.18
CA PRO A 464 -12.85 -17.43 11.36
C PRO A 464 -12.25 -18.64 10.62
N TYR A 465 -13.12 -19.58 10.22
CA TYR A 465 -12.70 -20.81 9.52
C TYR A 465 -11.74 -21.71 10.35
N ARG A 466 -11.78 -21.60 11.68
CA ARG A 466 -10.85 -22.29 12.58
C ARG A 466 -10.69 -23.78 12.35
N SER A 467 -11.78 -24.49 12.16
CA SER A 467 -11.74 -25.94 11.89
C SER A 467 -10.95 -26.27 10.62
N ALA A 468 -11.09 -25.46 9.56
CA ALA A 468 -10.36 -25.61 8.31
C ALA A 468 -8.87 -25.28 8.52
N VAL A 469 -8.59 -24.07 9.01
CA VAL A 469 -7.21 -23.56 9.14
C VAL A 469 -6.37 -24.44 10.06
N GLU A 470 -6.88 -24.80 11.24
CA GLU A 470 -6.11 -25.63 12.17
C GLU A 470 -5.90 -27.06 11.64
N ARG A 471 -6.90 -27.64 10.95
CA ARG A 471 -6.79 -28.97 10.37
C ARG A 471 -5.72 -29.01 9.28
N GLU A 472 -5.81 -28.12 8.30
CA GLU A 472 -4.88 -28.09 7.16
C GLU A 472 -3.46 -27.70 7.61
N ALA A 473 -3.33 -26.73 8.53
CA ALA A 473 -2.02 -26.38 9.09
C ALA A 473 -1.34 -27.58 9.77
N ARG A 474 -2.06 -28.28 10.66
CA ARG A 474 -1.52 -29.46 11.36
C ARG A 474 -1.19 -30.60 10.41
N GLN A 475 -2.03 -30.88 9.40
CA GLN A 475 -1.77 -31.91 8.39
C GLN A 475 -0.49 -31.65 7.60
N GLN A 476 -0.17 -30.37 7.35
CA GLN A 476 1.03 -29.96 6.64
C GLN A 476 2.25 -29.72 7.56
N GLY A 477 2.11 -29.96 8.87
CA GLY A 477 3.17 -29.68 9.85
C GLY A 477 3.54 -28.20 9.93
N LEU A 478 2.58 -27.31 9.72
CA LEU A 478 2.72 -25.86 9.82
C LEU A 478 2.15 -25.35 11.15
N ASP A 479 2.73 -24.28 11.66
CA ASP A 479 2.18 -23.53 12.79
C ASP A 479 0.84 -22.87 12.39
N PRO A 480 -0.30 -23.20 13.04
CA PRO A 480 -1.58 -22.56 12.77
C PRO A 480 -1.55 -21.04 12.94
N ALA A 481 -0.80 -20.50 13.90
CA ALA A 481 -0.67 -19.06 14.11
C ALA A 481 -0.01 -18.37 12.91
N TRP A 482 0.99 -19.01 12.31
CA TRP A 482 1.63 -18.52 11.08
C TRP A 482 0.67 -18.55 9.89
N VAL A 483 -0.09 -19.62 9.70
CA VAL A 483 -1.09 -19.71 8.62
C VAL A 483 -2.17 -18.63 8.77
N TYR A 484 -2.68 -18.41 9.98
CA TYR A 484 -3.59 -17.30 10.26
C TYR A 484 -2.96 -15.93 9.99
N GLY A 485 -1.69 -15.74 10.39
CA GLY A 485 -0.96 -14.51 10.16
C GLY A 485 -0.80 -14.18 8.67
N LEU A 486 -0.62 -15.23 7.85
CA LEU A 486 -0.60 -15.16 6.40
C LEU A 486 -1.98 -14.81 5.84
N ILE A 487 -3.04 -15.56 6.19
CA ILE A 487 -4.42 -15.31 5.71
C ILE A 487 -4.87 -13.87 6.05
N ARG A 488 -4.59 -13.41 7.27
CA ARG A 488 -4.91 -12.03 7.70
C ARG A 488 -4.25 -11.00 6.79
N GLN A 489 -3.02 -11.24 6.36
CA GLN A 489 -2.28 -10.33 5.49
C GLN A 489 -2.76 -10.41 4.03
N GLU A 490 -3.07 -11.60 3.54
CA GLU A 490 -3.49 -11.82 2.14
C GLU A 490 -4.91 -11.33 1.87
N SER A 491 -5.88 -11.69 2.72
CA SER A 491 -7.31 -11.46 2.43
C SER A 491 -8.06 -10.71 3.51
N ARG A 492 -7.47 -10.50 4.70
CA ARG A 492 -8.21 -10.07 5.90
C ARG A 492 -9.48 -10.94 6.13
N PHE A 493 -9.40 -12.23 5.79
CA PHE A 493 -10.47 -13.24 5.90
C PHE A 493 -11.67 -13.07 4.95
N VAL A 494 -11.51 -12.31 3.86
CA VAL A 494 -12.51 -12.23 2.80
C VAL A 494 -12.34 -13.44 1.87
N ALA A 495 -13.19 -14.46 2.02
CA ALA A 495 -13.00 -15.75 1.34
C ALA A 495 -13.23 -15.71 -0.18
N ASP A 496 -14.02 -14.77 -0.69
CA ASP A 496 -14.37 -14.62 -2.10
C ASP A 496 -13.59 -13.51 -2.82
N ILE A 497 -12.57 -12.94 -2.18
CA ILE A 497 -11.79 -11.84 -2.76
C ILE A 497 -10.90 -12.31 -3.91
N ARG A 498 -10.84 -11.47 -4.96
CA ARG A 498 -9.93 -11.64 -6.10
C ARG A 498 -9.11 -10.38 -6.30
N SER A 499 -7.79 -10.51 -6.37
CA SER A 499 -6.90 -9.38 -6.67
C SER A 499 -7.01 -8.97 -8.15
N PRO A 500 -6.58 -7.75 -8.52
CA PRO A 500 -6.57 -7.29 -9.92
C PRO A 500 -5.77 -8.20 -10.87
N VAL A 501 -4.76 -8.89 -10.33
CA VAL A 501 -3.87 -9.81 -11.05
C VAL A 501 -4.31 -11.28 -10.96
N GLY A 502 -5.43 -11.56 -10.28
CA GLY A 502 -6.13 -12.85 -10.30
C GLY A 502 -5.92 -13.77 -9.08
N ALA A 503 -5.15 -13.34 -8.08
CA ALA A 503 -4.99 -14.09 -6.83
C ALA A 503 -6.35 -14.23 -6.12
N THR A 504 -6.71 -15.43 -5.65
CA THR A 504 -8.09 -15.73 -5.21
C THR A 504 -8.13 -16.33 -3.80
N GLY A 505 -9.13 -15.88 -3.03
CA GLY A 505 -9.55 -16.44 -1.75
C GLY A 505 -8.68 -16.11 -0.55
N LEU A 506 -8.85 -16.87 0.54
CA LEU A 506 -8.28 -16.59 1.87
C LEU A 506 -6.76 -16.46 1.89
N MET A 507 -6.06 -17.35 1.20
CA MET A 507 -4.60 -17.38 1.07
C MET A 507 -4.13 -16.78 -0.26
N GLN A 508 -5.02 -16.10 -1.01
CA GLN A 508 -4.71 -15.39 -2.26
C GLN A 508 -3.88 -16.23 -3.23
N LEU A 509 -4.34 -17.42 -3.61
CA LEU A 509 -3.63 -18.27 -4.56
C LEU A 509 -3.80 -17.77 -6.00
N MET A 510 -2.69 -17.67 -6.74
CA MET A 510 -2.68 -17.48 -8.18
C MET A 510 -3.29 -18.72 -8.87
N PRO A 511 -4.07 -18.55 -9.95
CA PRO A 511 -4.68 -19.67 -10.67
C PRO A 511 -3.67 -20.72 -11.17
N SER A 512 -2.49 -20.27 -11.60
CA SER A 512 -1.37 -21.13 -12.03
C SER A 512 -0.83 -21.97 -10.87
N THR A 513 -0.58 -21.35 -9.71
CA THR A 513 -0.12 -22.02 -8.49
C THR A 513 -1.16 -23.01 -7.99
N ALA A 514 -2.43 -22.63 -7.96
CA ALA A 514 -3.51 -23.53 -7.55
C ALA A 514 -3.65 -24.74 -8.50
N GLN A 515 -3.55 -24.52 -9.82
CA GLN A 515 -3.56 -25.60 -10.80
C GLN A 515 -2.33 -26.52 -10.68
N TRP A 516 -1.18 -25.97 -10.30
CA TRP A 516 0.02 -26.74 -10.00
C TRP A 516 -0.17 -27.61 -8.74
N VAL A 517 -0.70 -27.05 -7.65
CA VAL A 517 -1.04 -27.79 -6.42
C VAL A 517 -2.02 -28.92 -6.72
N ALA A 518 -3.08 -28.63 -7.48
CA ALA A 518 -4.07 -29.63 -7.87
C ALA A 518 -3.43 -30.83 -8.60
N ARG A 519 -2.49 -30.56 -9.53
CA ARG A 519 -1.75 -31.63 -10.24
C ARG A 519 -0.87 -32.45 -9.31
N LYS A 520 -0.20 -31.82 -8.34
CA LYS A 520 0.60 -32.54 -7.33
C LYS A 520 -0.28 -33.44 -6.45
N ASN A 521 -1.52 -33.03 -6.20
CA ASN A 521 -2.52 -33.81 -5.48
C ASN A 521 -3.30 -34.80 -6.36
N GLY A 522 -2.83 -35.09 -7.58
CA GLY A 522 -3.43 -36.09 -8.48
C GLY A 522 -4.67 -35.61 -9.24
N GLN A 523 -5.05 -34.34 -9.15
CA GLN A 523 -6.18 -33.76 -9.87
C GLN A 523 -5.73 -33.22 -11.24
N LYS A 524 -6.38 -33.70 -12.32
CA LYS A 524 -6.01 -33.29 -13.69
C LYS A 524 -6.40 -31.84 -14.03
N LYS A 525 -7.49 -31.33 -13.45
CA LYS A 525 -8.02 -29.99 -13.70
C LYS A 525 -8.62 -29.44 -12.41
N LEU A 526 -8.30 -28.18 -12.12
CA LEU A 526 -8.94 -27.39 -11.07
C LEU A 526 -9.96 -26.45 -11.71
N ASP A 527 -11.16 -26.35 -11.14
CA ASP A 527 -12.04 -25.22 -11.40
C ASP A 527 -11.63 -24.08 -10.46
N VAL A 528 -11.07 -23.01 -11.03
CA VAL A 528 -10.55 -21.85 -10.28
C VAL A 528 -11.67 -21.16 -9.47
N SER A 529 -12.93 -21.32 -9.85
CA SER A 529 -14.05 -20.76 -9.08
C SER A 529 -14.21 -21.42 -7.70
N THR A 530 -13.71 -22.65 -7.50
CA THR A 530 -13.72 -23.29 -6.17
C THR A 530 -12.71 -22.65 -5.21
N LEU A 531 -11.80 -21.79 -5.67
CA LEU A 531 -10.85 -21.09 -4.79
C LEU A 531 -11.51 -20.05 -3.89
N THR A 532 -12.78 -19.71 -4.10
CA THR A 532 -13.56 -18.86 -3.18
C THR A 532 -14.17 -19.67 -2.02
N ASP A 533 -14.12 -21.01 -2.08
CA ASP A 533 -14.46 -21.87 -0.96
C ASP A 533 -13.30 -21.89 0.05
N ALA A 534 -13.62 -21.64 1.33
CA ALA A 534 -12.63 -21.48 2.38
C ALA A 534 -11.82 -22.76 2.62
N ASP A 535 -12.48 -23.92 2.69
CA ASP A 535 -11.82 -25.20 2.93
C ASP A 535 -10.86 -25.54 1.78
N THR A 536 -11.33 -25.42 0.54
CA THR A 536 -10.51 -25.69 -0.66
C THR A 536 -9.31 -24.76 -0.74
N ASN A 537 -9.52 -23.46 -0.52
CA ASN A 537 -8.46 -22.46 -0.60
C ASN A 537 -7.38 -22.67 0.47
N VAL A 538 -7.79 -22.93 1.71
CA VAL A 538 -6.89 -23.16 2.84
C VAL A 538 -6.10 -24.45 2.64
N ALA A 539 -6.73 -25.54 2.17
CA ALA A 539 -6.03 -26.79 1.91
C ALA A 539 -4.94 -26.62 0.84
N MET A 540 -5.26 -25.96 -0.28
CA MET A 540 -4.28 -25.70 -1.34
C MET A 540 -3.18 -24.73 -0.89
N GLY A 541 -3.55 -23.70 -0.13
CA GLY A 541 -2.61 -22.68 0.33
C GLY A 541 -1.65 -23.21 1.39
N ALA A 542 -2.13 -24.03 2.33
CA ALA A 542 -1.31 -24.70 3.33
C ALA A 542 -0.35 -25.69 2.67
N PHE A 543 -0.81 -26.49 1.69
CA PHE A 543 0.05 -27.38 0.92
C PHE A 543 1.16 -26.60 0.21
N TYR A 544 0.83 -25.50 -0.48
CA TYR A 544 1.84 -24.69 -1.16
C TYR A 544 2.82 -24.04 -0.18
N LEU A 545 2.33 -23.51 0.95
CA LEU A 545 3.17 -22.93 2.00
C LEU A 545 4.16 -23.97 2.54
N ARG A 546 3.72 -25.21 2.77
CA ARG A 546 4.61 -26.29 3.18
C ARG A 546 5.66 -26.61 2.12
N TYR A 547 5.23 -26.75 0.87
CA TYR A 547 6.14 -27.02 -0.24
C TYR A 547 7.27 -25.99 -0.37
N ILE A 548 6.96 -24.69 -0.28
CA ILE A 548 8.00 -23.66 -0.36
C ILE A 548 8.87 -23.65 0.91
N THR A 549 8.31 -24.00 2.06
CA THR A 549 9.06 -24.12 3.32
C THR A 549 10.13 -25.19 3.22
N ASP A 550 9.80 -26.35 2.67
CA ASP A 550 10.76 -27.44 2.44
C ASP A 550 11.88 -27.04 1.49
N ARG A 551 11.57 -26.30 0.42
CA ARG A 551 12.58 -25.80 -0.54
C ARG A 551 13.47 -24.70 0.01
N LEU A 552 13.04 -24.03 1.08
CA LEU A 552 13.73 -22.90 1.70
C LEU A 552 14.26 -23.25 3.08
N SER A 553 14.79 -24.48 3.21
CA SER A 553 15.49 -24.97 4.41
C SER A 553 14.63 -25.04 5.68
N GLY A 554 13.31 -25.18 5.55
CA GLY A 554 12.40 -25.23 6.69
C GLY A 554 12.14 -23.87 7.35
N GLN A 555 12.57 -22.76 6.73
CA GLN A 555 12.55 -21.44 7.35
C GLN A 555 11.29 -20.65 7.05
N ALA A 556 10.52 -20.32 8.09
CA ALA A 556 9.26 -19.57 7.96
C ALA A 556 9.45 -18.17 7.34
N ILE A 557 10.55 -17.48 7.64
CA ILE A 557 10.85 -16.15 7.08
C ILE A 557 11.07 -16.23 5.57
N LEU A 558 11.91 -17.18 5.12
CA LEU A 558 12.18 -17.39 3.70
C LEU A 558 10.93 -17.85 2.97
N ALA A 559 10.16 -18.78 3.56
CA ALA A 559 8.89 -19.25 3.02
C ALA A 559 7.89 -18.11 2.88
N THR A 560 7.76 -17.24 3.87
CA THR A 560 6.87 -16.06 3.81
C THR A 560 7.28 -15.11 2.69
N ALA A 561 8.58 -14.82 2.54
CA ALA A 561 9.09 -14.02 1.43
C ALA A 561 8.86 -14.71 0.07
N GLY A 562 9.05 -16.03 0.01
CA GLY A 562 8.87 -16.85 -1.19
C GLY A 562 7.41 -17.01 -1.61
N TYR A 563 6.49 -16.99 -0.65
CA TYR A 563 5.05 -17.04 -0.91
C TYR A 563 4.61 -15.82 -1.74
N ASN A 564 5.11 -14.64 -1.38
CA ASN A 564 4.77 -13.36 -2.00
C ASN A 564 5.64 -13.02 -3.24
N ALA A 565 6.95 -13.30 -3.20
CA ALA A 565 7.87 -12.90 -4.29
C ALA A 565 8.36 -14.06 -5.18
N GLY A 566 8.03 -15.30 -4.82
CA GLY A 566 8.51 -16.53 -5.44
C GLY A 566 9.75 -17.07 -4.70
N PRO A 567 9.89 -18.41 -4.56
CA PRO A 567 10.94 -19.03 -3.77
C PRO A 567 12.35 -18.74 -4.30
N GLY A 568 12.50 -18.63 -5.63
CA GLY A 568 13.79 -18.27 -6.24
C GLY A 568 14.30 -16.90 -5.81
N ARG A 569 13.42 -15.90 -5.64
CA ARG A 569 13.80 -14.57 -5.14
C ARG A 569 14.17 -14.59 -3.67
N ALA A 570 13.36 -15.22 -2.83
CA ALA A 570 13.66 -15.38 -1.41
C ALA A 570 15.03 -16.03 -1.19
N LYS A 571 15.33 -17.11 -1.93
CA LYS A 571 16.65 -17.75 -1.91
C LYS A 571 17.76 -16.84 -2.44
N ALA A 572 17.50 -16.08 -3.51
CA ALA A 572 18.48 -15.16 -4.07
C ALA A 572 18.83 -14.00 -3.13
N TRP A 573 17.96 -13.68 -2.17
CA TRP A 573 18.19 -12.63 -1.17
C TRP A 573 18.97 -13.09 0.07
N GLN A 574 19.33 -14.36 0.17
CA GLN A 574 20.25 -14.87 1.18
C GLN A 574 21.70 -14.46 0.87
N GLU A 575 22.60 -14.56 1.86
CA GLU A 575 24.04 -14.38 1.69
C GLU A 575 24.79 -15.72 1.69
N ASP A 576 26.08 -15.70 1.34
CA ASP A 576 26.94 -16.88 1.44
C ASP A 576 27.28 -17.26 2.90
N ARG A 577 26.91 -16.41 3.85
CA ARG A 577 26.97 -16.63 5.30
C ARG A 577 25.57 -16.67 5.91
N ALA A 578 25.46 -17.19 7.13
CA ALA A 578 24.25 -17.01 7.93
C ALA A 578 24.01 -15.52 8.17
N LEU A 579 22.75 -15.11 8.11
CA LEU A 579 22.33 -13.72 8.23
C LEU A 579 21.33 -13.58 9.37
N ASP A 580 21.48 -12.49 10.12
CA ASP A 580 20.47 -12.08 11.08
C ASP A 580 19.09 -11.95 10.39
N PRO A 581 18.02 -12.53 10.96
CA PRO A 581 16.73 -12.58 10.31
C PRO A 581 16.09 -11.20 10.15
N VAL A 582 16.32 -10.29 11.09
CA VAL A 582 15.85 -8.91 11.02
C VAL A 582 16.59 -8.15 9.93
N ILE A 583 17.90 -8.37 9.76
CA ILE A 583 18.67 -7.83 8.62
C ILE A 583 18.15 -8.39 7.30
N TYR A 584 17.90 -9.70 7.19
CA TYR A 584 17.35 -10.30 5.98
C TYR A 584 16.02 -9.61 5.61
N ILE A 585 15.08 -9.54 6.55
CA ILE A 585 13.77 -8.93 6.35
C ILE A 585 13.91 -7.47 5.92
N GLU A 586 14.65 -6.66 6.68
CA GLU A 586 14.72 -5.21 6.42
C GLU A 586 15.50 -4.86 5.14
N THR A 587 16.20 -5.82 4.55
CA THR A 587 16.98 -5.63 3.32
C THR A 587 16.42 -6.40 2.11
N ILE A 588 15.19 -6.93 2.23
CA ILE A 588 14.41 -7.42 1.08
C ILE A 588 14.24 -6.26 0.06
N PRO A 589 14.64 -6.42 -1.22
CA PRO A 589 14.60 -5.37 -2.24
C PRO A 589 13.21 -4.85 -2.61
N PHE A 590 12.19 -5.70 -2.46
CA PHE A 590 10.82 -5.34 -2.79
C PHE A 590 10.15 -4.77 -1.54
N ASP A 591 9.78 -3.50 -1.60
CA ASP A 591 9.18 -2.78 -0.47
C ASP A 591 7.93 -3.50 0.03
N GLU A 592 7.09 -3.97 -0.90
CA GLU A 592 5.91 -4.77 -0.58
C GLU A 592 6.25 -6.07 0.14
N THR A 593 7.18 -6.88 -0.39
CA THR A 593 7.55 -8.15 0.23
C THR A 593 8.21 -7.94 1.60
N ARG A 594 9.01 -6.88 1.75
CA ARG A 594 9.63 -6.50 3.02
C ARG A 594 8.57 -6.21 4.08
N ASP A 595 7.57 -5.40 3.73
CA ASP A 595 6.48 -5.07 4.65
C ASP A 595 5.53 -6.25 4.88
N TYR A 596 5.32 -7.08 3.86
CA TYR A 596 4.54 -8.31 3.93
C TYR A 596 5.13 -9.28 4.97
N VAL A 597 6.43 -9.57 4.91
CA VAL A 597 7.08 -10.49 5.85
C VAL A 597 7.00 -9.95 7.28
N LYS A 598 7.27 -8.65 7.49
CA LYS A 598 7.11 -8.00 8.81
C LYS A 598 5.68 -8.21 9.33
N LYS A 599 4.66 -7.90 8.53
CA LYS A 599 3.25 -8.02 8.92
C LYS A 599 2.82 -9.45 9.19
N VAL A 600 3.21 -10.43 8.36
CA VAL A 600 2.86 -11.83 8.57
C VAL A 600 3.45 -12.37 9.87
N MET A 601 4.73 -12.07 10.14
CA MET A 601 5.38 -12.52 11.37
C MET A 601 4.78 -11.84 12.61
N THR A 602 4.49 -10.53 12.55
CA THR A 602 3.76 -9.81 13.61
C THR A 602 2.38 -10.43 13.84
N ASN A 603 1.61 -10.69 12.78
CA ASN A 603 0.30 -11.33 12.90
C ASN A 603 0.41 -12.72 13.54
N ALA A 604 1.41 -13.52 13.13
CA ALA A 604 1.64 -14.85 13.69
C ALA A 604 1.89 -14.79 15.20
N GLN A 605 2.65 -13.80 15.69
CA GLN A 605 2.86 -13.59 17.12
C GLN A 605 1.55 -13.33 17.87
N TYR A 606 0.70 -12.45 17.34
CA TYR A 606 -0.59 -12.13 17.98
C TYR A 606 -1.61 -13.27 17.90
N TYR A 607 -1.61 -14.05 16.82
CA TYR A 607 -2.42 -15.27 16.74
C TYR A 607 -1.95 -16.33 17.73
N GLY A 608 -0.64 -16.53 17.86
CA GLY A 608 -0.07 -17.43 18.86
C GLY A 608 -0.53 -17.05 20.27
N ALA A 609 -0.45 -15.76 20.63
CA ALA A 609 -0.97 -15.26 21.91
C ALA A 609 -2.48 -15.54 22.08
N THR A 610 -3.28 -15.42 21.02
CA THR A 610 -4.72 -15.73 21.03
C THR A 610 -4.99 -17.24 21.21
N PHE A 611 -4.04 -18.09 20.79
CA PHE A 611 -4.08 -19.54 21.00
C PHE A 611 -3.46 -19.99 22.32
N GLY A 612 -2.97 -19.07 23.14
CA GLY A 612 -2.30 -19.36 24.42
C GLY A 612 -0.83 -19.80 24.26
N GLU A 613 -0.25 -19.62 23.07
CA GLU A 613 1.19 -19.85 22.86
C GLU A 613 2.02 -18.77 23.57
N GLN A 614 3.13 -19.20 24.16
CA GLN A 614 4.07 -18.31 24.85
C GLN A 614 5.42 -18.22 24.11
N THR A 615 5.45 -18.61 22.83
CA THR A 615 6.66 -18.56 22.01
C THR A 615 7.16 -17.11 21.91
N PRO A 616 8.38 -16.84 22.38
CA PRO A 616 9.01 -15.52 22.27
C PRO A 616 9.17 -15.12 20.80
N PHE A 617 9.08 -13.84 20.47
CA PHE A 617 9.00 -13.39 19.08
C PHE A 617 10.29 -13.67 18.31
N HIS A 618 11.46 -13.47 18.92
CA HIS A 618 12.76 -13.83 18.33
C HIS A 618 12.87 -15.32 17.97
N GLN A 619 12.18 -16.23 18.69
CA GLN A 619 12.20 -17.66 18.36
C GLN A 619 11.40 -17.97 17.09
N ARG A 620 10.41 -17.14 16.72
CA ARG A 620 9.74 -17.23 15.41
C ARG A 620 10.64 -16.70 14.30
N LEU A 621 11.63 -15.88 14.64
CA LEU A 621 12.59 -15.29 13.72
C LEU A 621 13.90 -16.08 13.77
N GLN A 622 13.89 -17.31 13.26
CA GLN A 622 15.10 -18.13 13.20
C GLN A 622 16.17 -17.51 12.29
N PRO A 623 17.48 -17.64 12.61
CA PRO A 623 18.55 -17.14 11.76
C PRO A 623 18.46 -17.66 10.33
N VAL A 624 18.64 -16.77 9.36
CA VAL A 624 18.57 -17.15 7.95
C VAL A 624 19.87 -17.88 7.58
N PRO A 625 19.81 -19.13 7.10
CA PRO A 625 21.01 -19.90 6.78
C PRO A 625 21.73 -19.31 5.56
N SER A 626 22.99 -19.71 5.36
CA SER A 626 23.69 -19.38 4.12
C SER A 626 22.97 -19.99 2.91
N LYS A 627 23.07 -19.32 1.76
CA LYS A 627 22.47 -19.75 0.49
C LYS A 627 22.89 -21.16 0.06
N ASN A 628 24.10 -21.57 0.44
CA ASN A 628 24.70 -22.86 0.12
C ASN A 628 24.59 -23.88 1.27
N ALA A 629 23.90 -23.55 2.37
CA ALA A 629 23.62 -24.53 3.41
C ALA A 629 22.79 -25.68 2.82
N ALA A 630 23.15 -26.92 3.17
CA ALA A 630 22.31 -28.06 2.87
C ALA A 630 20.95 -27.87 3.60
N PRO A 631 19.82 -28.19 2.95
CA PRO A 631 18.55 -28.21 3.66
C PRO A 631 18.67 -29.17 4.85
N PRO A 632 18.08 -28.85 6.01
CA PRO A 632 18.08 -29.78 7.13
C PRO A 632 17.52 -31.12 6.67
N VAL A 633 18.23 -32.20 6.98
CA VAL A 633 17.81 -33.56 6.65
C VAL A 633 16.54 -33.86 7.46
N SER A 634 15.37 -33.64 6.87
CA SER A 634 14.13 -34.19 7.40
C SER A 634 14.17 -35.69 7.15
N ALA A 635 14.25 -36.49 8.21
CA ALA A 635 13.74 -37.86 8.14
C ALA A 635 12.26 -37.78 7.71
N ASP A 636 11.85 -38.64 6.79
CA ASP A 636 10.46 -38.85 6.34
C ASP A 636 9.83 -37.89 5.31
N VAL A 637 10.59 -37.32 4.37
CA VAL A 637 9.99 -36.75 3.13
C VAL A 637 10.65 -37.37 1.90
N PRO A 638 9.90 -38.03 0.99
CA PRO A 638 10.46 -38.49 -0.27
C PRO A 638 11.00 -37.30 -1.04
N ALA A 639 12.24 -37.42 -1.51
CA ALA A 639 12.96 -36.38 -2.24
C ALA A 639 12.08 -35.81 -3.36
N ALA A 640 11.57 -34.59 -3.17
CA ALA A 640 10.88 -33.87 -4.23
C ALA A 640 11.90 -33.55 -5.32
N ASP A 641 11.67 -34.06 -6.53
CA ASP A 641 12.53 -33.86 -7.70
C ASP A 641 13.02 -32.40 -7.80
N ALA A 642 14.33 -32.23 -7.68
CA ALA A 642 15.02 -30.95 -7.81
C ALA A 642 15.15 -30.48 -9.27
N ALA A 643 14.42 -31.09 -10.20
CA ALA A 643 14.32 -30.64 -11.58
C ALA A 643 13.39 -29.43 -11.69
N THR A 644 13.68 -28.55 -12.65
CA THR A 644 13.01 -27.28 -12.96
C THR A 644 11.50 -27.43 -13.13
N ASP A 645 10.75 -27.36 -12.03
CA ASP A 645 9.28 -27.30 -12.01
C ASP A 645 8.86 -25.83 -12.14
N ASN A 646 8.99 -25.28 -13.35
CA ASN A 646 8.74 -23.87 -13.66
C ASN A 646 7.34 -23.38 -13.25
N GLY A 647 6.39 -24.29 -12.98
CA GLY A 647 5.05 -23.95 -12.48
C GLY A 647 5.03 -23.56 -10.99
N ALA A 648 6.00 -24.03 -10.21
CA ALA A 648 6.08 -23.80 -8.76
C ALA A 648 6.85 -22.52 -8.37
N ASP A 649 7.56 -21.90 -9.33
CA ASP A 649 8.35 -20.68 -9.11
C ASP A 649 7.49 -19.41 -9.15
N GLN A 650 6.21 -19.52 -9.49
CA GLN A 650 5.28 -18.38 -9.42
C GLN A 650 4.84 -18.14 -7.98
N PRO A 651 4.87 -16.88 -7.50
CA PRO A 651 4.37 -16.57 -6.17
C PRO A 651 2.91 -16.99 -6.04
N ALA A 652 2.52 -17.43 -4.84
CA ALA A 652 1.12 -17.73 -4.57
C ALA A 652 0.29 -16.47 -4.62
N SER A 653 0.81 -15.32 -4.17
CA SER A 653 0.15 -14.03 -4.23
C SER A 653 0.93 -13.12 -5.17
N ALA A 654 0.28 -12.60 -6.21
CA ALA A 654 0.86 -11.54 -7.02
C ALA A 654 0.60 -10.22 -6.29
N ALA A 655 1.68 -9.72 -5.70
CA ALA A 655 1.83 -8.41 -5.10
C ALA A 655 0.86 -7.34 -5.64
N GLU A 656 -0.28 -7.17 -4.93
CA GLU A 656 -1.08 -5.97 -4.74
C GLU A 656 -2.26 -6.28 -3.79
N PRO A 657 -2.10 -6.18 -2.45
CA PRO A 657 -3.23 -5.75 -1.65
C PRO A 657 -3.44 -4.28 -1.97
N ALA A 658 -4.56 -3.97 -2.63
CA ALA A 658 -4.99 -2.61 -2.88
C ALA A 658 -4.70 -1.72 -1.66
N ALA A 659 -4.06 -0.59 -1.91
CA ALA A 659 -4.01 0.52 -0.98
C ALA A 659 -5.44 0.84 -0.53
N ASN A 660 -5.86 0.31 0.62
CA ASN A 660 -6.95 0.86 1.39
C ASN A 660 -6.40 2.11 2.09
N GLN A 661 -6.37 3.21 1.34
CA GLN A 661 -6.68 4.51 1.93
C GLN A 661 -8.20 4.64 2.05
#